data_AF-A0A1F9X1E8-F1
#
_entry.id   AF-A0A1F9X1E8-F1
#
_cell.length_a   1.000
_cell.length_b   1.000
_cell.length_c   1.000
_cell.angle_alpha   90.00
_cell.angle_beta   90.00
_cell.angle_gamma   90.00
#
_symmetry.space_group_name_H-M   'P 1'
#
loop_
_entity.id
_entity.type
_entity.pdbx_description
1 polymer ?
#
loop_
_entity_poly.entity_id
_entity_poly.type
_entity_poly.pdbx_seq_one_letter_code
_entity_poly.pdbx_strand_id
1 'polypeptide(L)'
;MKINIILPFFFTAFIAAMLNCAPKTSASETLQNIIEQNKNITVDFSSLKYFYDTLPVDEKEEQLRDWAFSALLARLNVPQKKINELFKNSTPMRFQSRKDTGKYAIAPGRMEYLSKSDAVILIPIEKNKDKNIVSFLADKKFASTNTIPEKIHIFGYNLNTNSADLTVTFLKTEPGKTVFSETYGCFTKEVKNLNDFKQFMLNCDDILSMQWNKDTLTFKARKYSGETGRALNAEDIAVLYQAYIPQVTPAKEEKHKHDYNMFVNNKYDEILRLNPKLKRSINAGQAKKADIMAYIREKIPYRSLEEGDDNIGFSLDPGMDYASLADDILKLTQLDTNYVNPEDAEMTALVSSLKNELSQTAEKIRKQSSTEPLLVILRKYSNSQQNTQARFCDLLKRIEKDSSYQTARYDGNLKGTMPAMVLFYTDLTAKFWALDYNGLTPKTISGFKTMPEISIPKQYWEDFLKLSKTRLWFGVRKESFEVYGTKAVFEPIATRVYAASSDPLFPGKESKPNYQSKEFLGWWDLHYSAVADNEPQYHKLNQIQKWSCLLMILKEEKNHTLDFLFDVPAQRDLNFETWYKDTQSLKYKTNIAFLDRSKFGRETECMPLFTSRDYPLMGKGFFLFGGVSLASKNDILGKLNRKTGIKTSPPAKKPQPAVKSNRIGPPLKKAKIHSVENLSEAPGKTFSPAPLVLENKPEVTLNCKMDKINYGNLLIEKDTKTVRLKFVKDTGTIVEEVLGTLAKLQEAHIVGFNDERLFKKVPEIENVVKISSWKTYLLKCRQIKSGMIYLKINEKEKNTVYGAVFSGTEPDSDIFYAKLLTQTQADTLLKTQNPKP
;
A
#
# COMPACT_ATOMS: atom_id res chain seq x y z
N MET A 1 68.87 -25.27 -43.14
CA MET A 1 68.11 -25.07 -41.89
C MET A 1 67.63 -23.62 -41.83
N LYS A 2 66.38 -23.32 -42.24
CA LYS A 2 65.66 -22.05 -41.99
C LYS A 2 64.16 -22.29 -42.24
N ILE A 3 63.45 -22.70 -41.18
CA ILE A 3 61.99 -22.66 -41.08
C ILE A 3 61.72 -21.83 -39.84
N ASN A 4 61.15 -20.64 -40.02
CA ASN A 4 60.32 -19.89 -39.07
C ASN A 4 60.29 -18.44 -39.52
N ILE A 5 59.16 -17.99 -40.08
CA ILE A 5 58.71 -16.57 -40.08
C ILE A 5 57.24 -16.45 -40.58
N ILE A 6 56.61 -17.49 -41.16
CA ILE A 6 55.28 -17.31 -41.79
C ILE A 6 54.09 -17.59 -40.85
N LEU A 7 54.25 -18.30 -39.73
CA LEU A 7 53.12 -18.72 -38.90
C LEU A 7 52.44 -17.64 -38.00
N PRO A 8 53.12 -16.59 -37.48
CA PRO A 8 52.45 -15.64 -36.58
C PRO A 8 51.58 -14.61 -37.32
N PHE A 9 51.83 -14.37 -38.61
CA PHE A 9 51.12 -13.34 -39.40
C PHE A 9 49.72 -13.81 -39.83
N PHE A 10 49.56 -15.09 -40.17
CA PHE A 10 48.25 -15.63 -40.52
C PHE A 10 47.35 -15.80 -39.29
N PHE A 11 47.90 -16.06 -38.11
CA PHE A 11 47.10 -16.23 -36.89
C PHE A 11 46.53 -14.89 -36.37
N THR A 12 47.27 -13.78 -36.50
CA THR A 12 46.77 -12.44 -36.13
C THR A 12 45.78 -11.89 -37.15
N ALA A 13 45.99 -12.13 -38.46
CA ALA A 13 45.02 -11.74 -39.49
C ALA A 13 43.71 -12.53 -39.40
N PHE A 14 43.75 -13.82 -39.06
CA PHE A 14 42.55 -14.65 -38.92
C PHE A 14 41.74 -14.31 -37.66
N ILE A 15 42.40 -13.96 -36.55
CA ILE A 15 41.74 -13.47 -35.32
C ILE A 15 41.17 -12.05 -35.53
N ALA A 16 41.86 -11.18 -36.27
CA ALA A 16 41.35 -9.85 -36.61
C ALA A 16 40.15 -9.90 -37.58
N ALA A 17 40.12 -10.87 -38.52
CA ALA A 17 38.96 -11.11 -39.38
C ALA A 17 37.78 -11.74 -38.62
N MET A 18 38.02 -12.67 -37.70
CA MET A 18 36.98 -13.28 -36.85
C MET A 18 36.38 -12.29 -35.82
N LEU A 19 37.16 -11.31 -35.34
CA LEU A 19 36.68 -10.28 -34.42
C LEU A 19 35.94 -9.12 -35.11
N ASN A 20 36.00 -9.01 -36.45
CA ASN A 20 35.33 -7.97 -37.25
C ASN A 20 34.07 -8.45 -37.99
N CYS A 21 33.65 -9.71 -37.85
CA CYS A 21 32.49 -10.27 -38.58
C CYS A 21 31.16 -10.33 -37.79
N ALA A 22 31.06 -9.68 -36.63
CA ALA A 22 29.75 -9.39 -36.04
C ALA A 22 29.37 -7.94 -36.39
N PRO A 23 28.41 -7.70 -37.29
CA PRO A 23 27.97 -6.33 -37.57
C PRO A 23 27.47 -5.73 -36.25
N LYS A 24 28.17 -4.69 -35.77
CA LYS A 24 27.69 -3.85 -34.68
C LYS A 24 26.55 -2.98 -35.21
N THR A 25 25.42 -3.59 -35.53
CA THR A 25 24.21 -2.84 -35.88
C THR A 25 23.75 -2.10 -34.64
N SER A 26 23.59 -0.79 -34.76
CA SER A 26 23.18 0.07 -33.65
C SER A 26 21.71 -0.19 -33.26
N ALA A 27 21.29 0.22 -32.05
CA ALA A 27 19.88 0.15 -31.65
C ALA A 27 18.95 0.85 -32.62
N SER A 28 19.43 1.96 -33.15
CA SER A 28 18.71 2.75 -34.13
C SER A 28 18.46 1.94 -35.40
N GLU A 29 19.43 1.14 -35.87
CA GLU A 29 19.27 0.28 -37.06
C GLU A 29 18.40 -0.96 -36.82
N THR A 30 18.47 -1.62 -35.65
CA THR A 30 17.56 -2.75 -35.36
C THR A 30 16.11 -2.26 -35.19
N LEU A 31 15.94 -1.15 -34.50
CA LEU A 31 14.65 -0.50 -34.31
C LEU A 31 14.11 0.02 -35.65
N GLN A 32 14.93 0.68 -36.46
CA GLN A 32 14.55 1.07 -37.82
C GLN A 32 14.20 -0.12 -38.69
N ASN A 33 14.97 -1.21 -38.67
CA ASN A 33 14.62 -2.42 -39.42
C ASN A 33 13.26 -3.02 -39.00
N ILE A 34 12.93 -3.02 -37.70
CA ILE A 34 11.62 -3.50 -37.21
C ILE A 34 10.51 -2.55 -37.64
N ILE A 35 10.75 -1.23 -37.56
CA ILE A 35 9.82 -0.17 -37.98
C ILE A 35 9.58 -0.23 -39.50
N GLU A 36 10.64 -0.30 -40.30
CA GLU A 36 10.63 -0.27 -41.76
C GLU A 36 10.04 -1.56 -42.36
N GLN A 37 10.25 -2.70 -41.71
CA GLN A 37 9.72 -3.97 -42.19
C GLN A 37 8.31 -4.27 -41.64
N ASN A 38 7.78 -3.43 -40.74
CA ASN A 38 6.48 -3.58 -40.07
C ASN A 38 6.19 -5.02 -39.59
N LYS A 39 7.21 -5.69 -39.05
CA LYS A 39 7.11 -7.12 -38.70
C LYS A 39 6.45 -7.28 -37.34
N ASN A 40 5.35 -8.00 -37.31
CA ASN A 40 4.76 -8.53 -36.08
C ASN A 40 5.77 -9.45 -35.38
N ILE A 41 5.90 -9.29 -34.07
CA ILE A 41 6.68 -10.17 -33.21
C ILE A 41 5.69 -11.15 -32.58
N THR A 42 5.78 -12.42 -32.95
CA THR A 42 5.01 -13.48 -32.27
C THR A 42 5.79 -13.92 -31.05
N VAL A 43 5.15 -13.96 -29.89
CA VAL A 43 5.73 -14.39 -28.63
C VAL A 43 5.02 -15.67 -28.19
N ASP A 44 5.74 -16.79 -28.29
CA ASP A 44 5.27 -18.13 -27.92
C ASP A 44 5.53 -18.35 -26.42
N PHE A 45 4.46 -18.50 -25.65
CA PHE A 45 4.50 -18.82 -24.23
C PHE A 45 3.85 -20.17 -23.91
N SER A 46 3.72 -21.07 -24.90
CA SER A 46 3.12 -22.40 -24.75
C SER A 46 3.69 -23.19 -23.57
N SER A 47 5.00 -23.12 -23.34
CA SER A 47 5.67 -23.77 -22.21
C SER A 47 5.26 -23.22 -20.83
N LEU A 48 4.68 -22.02 -20.79
CA LEU A 48 4.27 -21.30 -19.59
C LEU A 48 2.75 -21.27 -19.41
N LYS A 49 1.98 -21.88 -20.32
CA LYS A 49 0.51 -21.84 -20.31
C LYS A 49 -0.08 -22.34 -18.99
N TYR A 50 0.47 -23.43 -18.44
CA TYR A 50 0.03 -23.97 -17.15
C TYR A 50 0.20 -22.94 -16.02
N PHE A 51 1.38 -22.29 -15.93
CA PHE A 51 1.64 -21.25 -14.94
C PHE A 51 0.68 -20.07 -15.11
N TYR A 52 0.52 -19.58 -16.35
CA TYR A 52 -0.41 -18.49 -16.66
C TYR A 52 -1.84 -18.81 -16.21
N ASP A 53 -2.32 -20.03 -16.46
CA ASP A 53 -3.68 -20.44 -16.10
C ASP A 53 -3.93 -20.45 -14.59
N THR A 54 -2.89 -20.60 -13.78
CA THR A 54 -2.98 -20.55 -12.31
C THR A 54 -3.09 -19.13 -11.73
N LEU A 55 -2.82 -18.10 -12.52
CA LEU A 55 -2.84 -16.72 -12.05
C LEU A 55 -4.27 -16.18 -11.86
N PRO A 56 -4.50 -15.31 -10.87
CA PRO A 56 -5.71 -14.48 -10.81
C PRO A 56 -5.93 -13.65 -12.08
N VAL A 57 -7.17 -13.27 -12.37
CA VAL A 57 -7.56 -12.56 -13.61
C VAL A 57 -6.82 -11.23 -13.80
N ASP A 58 -6.62 -10.48 -12.74
CA ASP A 58 -5.86 -9.22 -12.71
C ASP A 58 -4.37 -9.45 -12.96
N GLU A 59 -3.80 -10.50 -12.36
CA GLU A 59 -2.40 -10.86 -12.56
C GLU A 59 -2.11 -11.42 -13.96
N LYS A 60 -3.09 -12.08 -14.60
CA LYS A 60 -2.96 -12.58 -15.98
C LYS A 60 -2.66 -11.46 -16.97
N GLU A 61 -3.42 -10.37 -16.92
CA GLU A 61 -3.22 -9.24 -17.84
C GLU A 61 -1.84 -8.61 -17.66
N GLU A 62 -1.43 -8.42 -16.42
CA GLU A 62 -0.14 -7.83 -16.12
C GLU A 62 1.03 -8.78 -16.44
N GLN A 63 0.85 -10.09 -16.27
CA GLN A 63 1.82 -11.10 -16.67
C GLN A 63 2.04 -11.10 -18.19
N LEU A 64 0.97 -10.97 -18.98
CA LEU A 64 1.07 -10.82 -20.43
C LEU A 64 1.82 -9.54 -20.81
N ARG A 65 1.56 -8.41 -20.13
CA ARG A 65 2.31 -7.17 -20.32
C ARG A 65 3.80 -7.35 -20.04
N ASP A 66 4.14 -8.01 -18.93
CA ASP A 66 5.55 -8.25 -18.55
C ASP A 66 6.27 -9.15 -19.55
N TRP A 67 5.60 -10.20 -20.05
CA TRP A 67 6.14 -11.09 -21.08
C TRP A 67 6.27 -10.42 -22.45
N ALA A 68 5.24 -9.72 -22.91
CA ALA A 68 5.27 -8.97 -24.17
C ALA A 68 6.37 -7.90 -24.15
N PHE A 69 6.53 -7.19 -23.03
CA PHE A 69 7.56 -6.17 -22.90
C PHE A 69 8.97 -6.77 -22.86
N SER A 70 9.16 -7.86 -22.12
CA SER A 70 10.46 -8.56 -22.06
C SER A 70 10.86 -9.10 -23.44
N ALA A 71 9.92 -9.69 -24.17
CA ALA A 71 10.14 -10.18 -25.53
C ALA A 71 10.46 -9.04 -26.51
N LEU A 72 9.75 -7.90 -26.41
CA LEU A 72 10.03 -6.70 -27.21
C LEU A 72 11.46 -6.19 -26.96
N LEU A 73 11.85 -6.01 -25.70
CA LEU A 73 13.20 -5.54 -25.35
C LEU A 73 14.29 -6.49 -25.85
N ALA A 74 14.07 -7.81 -25.73
CA ALA A 74 14.98 -8.80 -26.26
C ALA A 74 15.10 -8.72 -27.80
N ARG A 75 13.97 -8.55 -28.51
CA ARG A 75 13.93 -8.43 -29.97
C ARG A 75 14.58 -7.15 -30.49
N LEU A 76 14.51 -6.08 -29.69
CA LEU A 76 15.22 -4.82 -29.92
C LEU A 76 16.72 -4.89 -29.57
N ASN A 77 17.24 -6.08 -29.21
CA ASN A 77 18.64 -6.31 -28.85
C ASN A 77 19.13 -5.44 -27.68
N VAL A 78 18.22 -5.05 -26.78
CA VAL A 78 18.57 -4.34 -25.55
C VAL A 78 19.53 -5.21 -24.72
N PRO A 79 20.64 -4.66 -24.18
CA PRO A 79 21.65 -5.47 -23.52
C PRO A 79 21.07 -6.22 -22.33
N GLN A 80 21.46 -7.49 -22.17
CA GLN A 80 20.98 -8.32 -21.06
C GLN A 80 21.20 -7.66 -19.70
N LYS A 81 22.33 -6.96 -19.51
CA LYS A 81 22.60 -6.20 -18.28
C LYS A 81 21.52 -5.16 -18.01
N LYS A 82 21.12 -4.40 -19.03
CA LYS A 82 20.07 -3.39 -18.91
C LYS A 82 18.72 -4.03 -18.64
N ILE A 83 18.36 -5.11 -19.34
CA ILE A 83 17.10 -5.84 -19.07
C ILE A 83 17.09 -6.38 -17.62
N ASN A 84 18.19 -6.98 -17.16
CA ASN A 84 18.34 -7.42 -15.77
C ASN A 84 18.25 -6.27 -14.76
N GLU A 85 18.74 -5.07 -15.10
CA GLU A 85 18.59 -3.87 -14.25
C GLU A 85 17.12 -3.42 -14.14
N LEU A 86 16.35 -3.50 -15.23
CA LEU A 86 14.92 -3.18 -15.23
C LEU A 86 14.13 -4.12 -14.32
N PHE A 87 14.46 -5.41 -14.37
CA PHE A 87 13.85 -6.44 -13.52
C PHE A 87 14.64 -6.70 -12.25
N LYS A 88 15.54 -5.81 -11.82
CA LYS A 88 16.39 -6.08 -10.63
C LYS A 88 15.59 -6.20 -9.33
N ASN A 89 14.48 -5.46 -9.25
CA ASN A 89 13.62 -5.41 -8.06
C ASN A 89 12.23 -6.00 -8.30
N SER A 90 11.99 -6.56 -9.49
CA SER A 90 10.76 -7.25 -9.87
C SER A 90 11.13 -8.62 -10.44
N THR A 91 10.17 -9.46 -10.78
CA THR A 91 10.45 -10.69 -11.52
C THR A 91 9.56 -10.72 -12.76
N PRO A 92 10.06 -11.22 -13.90
CA PRO A 92 9.24 -11.37 -15.11
C PRO A 92 8.19 -12.49 -14.97
N MET A 93 8.19 -13.22 -13.85
CA MET A 93 7.20 -14.22 -13.47
C MET A 93 6.50 -13.76 -12.17
N ARG A 94 5.18 -13.70 -12.16
CA ARG A 94 4.36 -13.23 -11.03
C ARG A 94 3.93 -14.37 -10.12
N PHE A 95 4.72 -14.63 -9.08
CA PHE A 95 4.39 -15.64 -8.08
C PHE A 95 3.41 -15.06 -7.04
N GLN A 96 2.19 -15.59 -7.00
CA GLN A 96 1.12 -15.12 -6.10
C GLN A 96 1.53 -15.19 -4.61
N SER A 97 2.21 -16.26 -4.23
CA SER A 97 2.80 -16.48 -2.89
C SER A 97 3.79 -15.38 -2.48
N ARG A 98 4.32 -14.61 -3.44
CA ARG A 98 5.39 -13.61 -3.24
C ARG A 98 5.03 -12.22 -3.73
N LYS A 99 3.75 -11.93 -3.93
CA LYS A 99 3.28 -10.59 -4.35
C LYS A 99 3.70 -9.44 -3.43
N ASP A 100 3.96 -9.73 -2.16
CA ASP A 100 4.42 -8.73 -1.20
C ASP A 100 5.92 -8.39 -1.32
N THR A 101 6.71 -9.27 -1.94
CA THR A 101 8.16 -9.14 -2.03
C THR A 101 8.65 -8.88 -3.45
N GLY A 102 7.93 -9.38 -4.45
CA GLY A 102 8.07 -8.95 -5.84
C GLY A 102 7.48 -7.56 -6.05
N LYS A 103 8.30 -6.55 -6.40
CA LYS A 103 7.77 -5.21 -6.76
C LYS A 103 7.19 -5.24 -8.17
N TYR A 104 6.03 -5.87 -8.33
CA TYR A 104 5.37 -5.97 -9.63
C TYR A 104 4.88 -4.61 -10.12
N ALA A 105 5.09 -4.33 -11.40
CA ALA A 105 4.60 -3.09 -12.01
C ALA A 105 3.12 -3.25 -12.35
N ILE A 106 2.28 -2.37 -11.82
CA ILE A 106 0.86 -2.28 -12.19
C ILE A 106 0.66 -0.98 -12.97
N ALA A 107 0.22 -1.11 -14.22
CA ALA A 107 0.00 0.00 -15.14
C ALA A 107 -0.71 -0.50 -16.41
N PRO A 108 -1.47 0.38 -17.10
CA PRO A 108 -2.15 0.03 -18.37
C PRO A 108 -1.19 -0.30 -19.52
N GLY A 109 0.12 -0.18 -19.33
CA GLY A 109 1.15 -0.56 -20.29
C GLY A 109 2.54 -0.57 -19.66
N ARG A 110 3.59 -0.52 -20.49
CA ARG A 110 5.00 -0.46 -20.08
C ARG A 110 5.74 0.60 -20.87
N MET A 111 6.72 1.25 -20.25
CA MET A 111 7.58 2.21 -20.92
C MET A 111 9.01 2.10 -20.41
N GLU A 112 9.99 2.19 -21.32
CA GLU A 112 11.40 2.30 -20.96
C GLU A 112 12.18 3.15 -21.95
N TYR A 113 13.26 3.77 -21.48
CA TYR A 113 14.18 4.53 -22.33
C TYR A 113 15.24 3.59 -22.89
N LEU A 114 15.36 3.58 -24.22
CA LEU A 114 16.43 2.86 -24.92
C LEU A 114 17.71 3.72 -24.98
N SER A 115 17.57 5.03 -25.01
CA SER A 115 18.68 5.98 -25.03
C SER A 115 18.25 7.31 -24.42
N LYS A 116 19.04 8.37 -24.59
CA LYS A 116 18.62 9.74 -24.25
C LYS A 116 17.53 10.25 -25.22
N SER A 117 17.58 9.80 -26.47
CA SER A 117 16.69 10.26 -27.55
C SER A 117 15.47 9.36 -27.72
N ASP A 118 15.56 8.07 -27.42
CA ASP A 118 14.54 7.10 -27.81
C ASP A 118 13.94 6.39 -26.60
N ALA A 119 12.62 6.30 -26.57
CA ALA A 119 11.86 5.50 -25.62
C ALA A 119 10.88 4.57 -26.34
N VAL A 120 10.54 3.46 -25.70
CA VAL A 120 9.52 2.52 -26.16
C VAL A 120 8.35 2.50 -25.21
N ILE A 121 7.14 2.44 -25.77
CA ILE A 121 5.89 2.24 -25.05
C ILE A 121 5.22 0.98 -25.59
N LEU A 122 4.70 0.15 -24.69
CA LEU A 122 3.88 -1.01 -24.99
C LEU A 122 2.49 -0.82 -24.37
N ILE A 123 1.44 -0.94 -25.19
CA ILE A 123 0.04 -0.80 -24.80
C ILE A 123 -0.83 -1.90 -25.41
N PRO A 124 -2.01 -2.20 -24.86
CA PRO A 124 -2.97 -3.09 -25.51
C PRO A 124 -3.38 -2.55 -26.88
N ILE A 125 -3.44 -3.40 -27.91
CA ILE A 125 -3.65 -2.95 -29.29
C ILE A 125 -5.03 -2.31 -29.49
N GLU A 126 -6.04 -2.79 -28.77
CA GLU A 126 -7.40 -2.27 -28.74
C GLU A 126 -7.48 -0.86 -28.13
N LYS A 127 -6.42 -0.43 -27.44
CA LYS A 127 -6.26 0.91 -26.87
C LYS A 127 -5.29 1.79 -27.68
N ASN A 128 -4.95 1.44 -28.92
CA ASN A 128 -3.98 2.19 -29.73
C ASN A 128 -4.34 3.67 -30.00
N LYS A 129 -5.63 4.02 -29.96
CA LYS A 129 -6.14 5.39 -30.11
C LYS A 129 -6.24 6.14 -28.77
N ASP A 130 -6.06 5.44 -27.65
CA ASP A 130 -6.14 6.01 -26.31
C ASP A 130 -4.85 6.77 -25.97
N LYS A 131 -4.91 8.09 -26.15
CA LYS A 131 -3.80 8.99 -25.81
C LYS A 131 -3.58 9.08 -24.29
N ASN A 132 -4.58 8.76 -23.46
CA ASN A 132 -4.48 8.88 -22.01
C ASN A 132 -3.48 7.84 -21.47
N ILE A 133 -3.47 6.61 -22.00
CA ILE A 133 -2.52 5.56 -21.61
C ILE A 133 -1.07 5.95 -21.95
N VAL A 134 -0.83 6.42 -23.19
CA VAL A 134 0.50 6.87 -23.62
C VAL A 134 0.99 8.02 -22.74
N SER A 135 0.11 8.97 -22.44
CA SER A 135 0.39 10.10 -21.57
C SER A 135 0.73 9.68 -20.14
N PHE A 136 -0.08 8.79 -19.55
CA PHE A 136 0.13 8.27 -18.20
C PHE A 136 1.51 7.62 -18.05
N LEU A 137 1.90 6.78 -19.02
CA LEU A 137 3.20 6.11 -19.01
C LEU A 137 4.36 7.11 -19.18
N ALA A 138 4.20 8.08 -20.09
CA ALA A 138 5.18 9.13 -20.32
C ALA A 138 5.37 10.02 -19.08
N ASP A 139 4.29 10.43 -18.41
CA ASP A 139 4.32 11.25 -17.21
C ASP A 139 4.97 10.52 -16.04
N LYS A 140 4.65 9.23 -15.84
CA LYS A 140 5.29 8.39 -14.81
C LYS A 140 6.80 8.32 -15.02
N LYS A 141 7.24 8.14 -16.27
CA LYS A 141 8.67 8.09 -16.59
C LYS A 141 9.33 9.48 -16.50
N PHE A 142 8.62 10.54 -16.86
CA PHE A 142 9.08 11.92 -16.71
C PHE A 142 9.29 12.30 -15.25
N ALA A 143 8.41 11.88 -14.32
CA ALA A 143 8.58 12.17 -12.90
C ALA A 143 9.89 11.63 -12.32
N SER A 144 10.25 10.41 -12.70
CA SER A 144 11.47 9.74 -12.22
C SER A 144 12.77 10.16 -12.92
N THR A 145 12.68 10.77 -14.11
CA THR A 145 13.87 11.13 -14.92
C THR A 145 14.05 12.62 -15.12
N ASN A 146 12.97 13.40 -15.03
CA ASN A 146 12.88 14.81 -15.41
C ASN A 146 13.38 15.09 -16.85
N THR A 147 13.26 14.10 -17.75
CA THR A 147 13.70 14.18 -19.15
C THR A 147 12.56 13.83 -20.10
N ILE A 148 12.55 14.44 -21.28
CA ILE A 148 11.62 14.11 -22.38
C ILE A 148 12.47 13.51 -23.50
N PRO A 149 12.18 12.29 -23.97
CA PRO A 149 12.91 11.69 -25.08
C PRO A 149 12.58 12.45 -26.37
N GLU A 150 13.46 12.41 -27.36
CA GLU A 150 13.19 13.00 -28.68
C GLU A 150 12.10 12.23 -29.43
N LYS A 151 12.11 10.90 -29.34
CA LYS A 151 11.19 9.97 -30.02
C LYS A 151 10.64 8.94 -29.05
N ILE A 152 9.36 8.62 -29.25
CA ILE A 152 8.62 7.60 -28.51
C ILE A 152 8.04 6.62 -29.53
N HIS A 153 8.52 5.38 -29.49
CA HIS A 153 8.06 4.29 -30.36
C HIS A 153 6.98 3.50 -29.65
N ILE A 154 5.77 3.47 -30.23
CA ILE A 154 4.58 2.88 -29.62
C ILE A 154 4.31 1.53 -30.27
N PHE A 155 4.22 0.51 -29.44
CA PHE A 155 3.90 -0.87 -29.80
C PHE A 155 2.56 -1.28 -29.17
N GLY A 156 1.76 -2.02 -29.93
CA GLY A 156 0.54 -2.66 -29.48
C GLY A 156 0.79 -4.13 -29.17
N TYR A 157 0.14 -4.70 -28.16
CA TYR A 157 0.11 -6.15 -27.97
C TYR A 157 -1.32 -6.69 -27.95
N ASN A 158 -1.49 -7.94 -28.37
CA ASN A 158 -2.75 -8.67 -28.24
C ASN A 158 -2.49 -10.15 -27.94
N LEU A 159 -3.38 -10.75 -27.15
CA LEU A 159 -3.41 -12.19 -26.95
C LEU A 159 -4.15 -12.85 -28.11
N ASN A 160 -3.58 -13.88 -28.72
CA ASN A 160 -4.33 -14.70 -29.66
C ASN A 160 -5.14 -15.74 -28.86
N THR A 161 -6.46 -15.55 -28.75
CA THR A 161 -7.33 -16.35 -27.86
C THR A 161 -7.32 -17.85 -28.15
N ASN A 162 -6.91 -18.25 -29.36
CA ASN A 162 -6.92 -19.64 -29.81
C ASN A 162 -5.55 -20.34 -29.67
N SER A 163 -4.51 -19.63 -29.21
CA SER A 163 -3.14 -20.16 -29.10
C SER A 163 -2.44 -19.63 -27.83
N ALA A 164 -1.42 -20.33 -27.34
CA ALA A 164 -0.57 -19.84 -26.26
C ALA A 164 0.50 -18.85 -26.76
N ASP A 165 0.06 -17.89 -27.59
CA ASP A 165 0.89 -16.91 -28.27
C ASP A 165 0.31 -15.50 -28.11
N LEU A 166 1.18 -14.51 -27.99
CA LEU A 166 0.81 -13.08 -28.05
C LEU A 166 1.55 -12.41 -29.22
N THR A 167 0.93 -11.41 -29.83
CA THR A 167 1.53 -10.65 -30.92
C THR A 167 1.87 -9.25 -30.44
N VAL A 168 3.08 -8.78 -30.74
CA VAL A 168 3.50 -7.38 -30.55
C VAL A 168 3.71 -6.73 -31.91
N THR A 169 3.05 -5.60 -32.13
CA THR A 169 3.00 -4.89 -33.41
C THR A 169 3.47 -3.46 -33.23
N PHE A 170 4.35 -2.98 -34.11
CA PHE A 170 4.70 -1.57 -34.15
C PHE A 170 3.50 -0.75 -34.64
N LEU A 171 3.14 0.32 -33.93
CA LEU A 171 2.00 1.15 -34.30
C LEU A 171 2.45 2.45 -34.96
N LYS A 172 3.34 3.19 -34.29
CA LYS A 172 3.85 4.49 -34.76
C LYS A 172 5.02 4.98 -33.92
N THR A 173 5.72 5.97 -34.45
CA THR A 173 6.69 6.79 -33.71
C THR A 173 6.13 8.19 -33.56
N GLU A 174 6.18 8.72 -32.34
CA GLU A 174 5.77 10.09 -32.02
C GLU A 174 6.97 10.89 -31.51
N PRO A 175 7.15 12.16 -31.90
CA PRO A 175 8.10 13.03 -31.22
C PRO A 175 7.71 13.15 -29.74
N GLY A 176 8.66 13.01 -28.81
CA GLY A 176 8.35 13.09 -27.38
C GLY A 176 7.78 14.46 -26.99
N LYS A 177 8.23 15.53 -27.64
CA LYS A 177 7.63 16.87 -27.50
C LYS A 177 6.13 16.90 -27.84
N THR A 178 5.67 16.09 -28.79
CA THR A 178 4.24 15.97 -29.13
C THR A 178 3.44 15.35 -27.99
N VAL A 179 3.97 14.34 -27.29
CA VAL A 179 3.32 13.70 -26.13
C VAL A 179 3.24 14.64 -24.92
N PHE A 180 4.14 15.62 -24.83
CA PHE A 180 4.12 16.71 -23.85
C PHE A 180 3.64 18.05 -24.44
N SER A 181 2.74 17.98 -25.44
CA SER A 181 2.06 19.15 -26.03
C SER A 181 0.53 19.06 -25.84
N GLU A 182 -0.17 20.11 -26.26
CA GLU A 182 -1.64 20.18 -26.24
C GLU A 182 -2.30 19.05 -27.06
N THR A 183 -1.61 18.48 -28.05
CA THR A 183 -2.09 17.31 -28.83
C THR A 183 -2.40 16.10 -27.96
N TYR A 184 -1.70 15.96 -26.84
CA TYR A 184 -1.88 14.94 -25.81
C TYR A 184 -2.41 15.54 -24.50
N GLY A 185 -2.96 16.76 -24.58
CA GLY A 185 -3.55 17.47 -23.45
C GLY A 185 -2.55 18.04 -22.44
N CYS A 186 -1.25 18.07 -22.76
CA CYS A 186 -0.26 18.67 -21.87
C CYS A 186 -0.22 20.19 -22.05
N PHE A 187 -0.32 20.93 -20.96
CA PHE A 187 -0.37 22.38 -20.95
C PHE A 187 0.65 22.93 -19.94
N THR A 188 1.32 24.04 -20.28
CA THR A 188 2.26 24.72 -19.39
C THR A 188 1.90 26.19 -19.30
N LYS A 189 1.86 26.74 -18.09
CA LYS A 189 1.47 28.14 -17.86
C LYS A 189 2.30 28.75 -16.75
N GLU A 190 2.78 29.96 -17.02
CA GLU A 190 3.33 30.85 -15.99
C GLU A 190 2.17 31.56 -15.28
N VAL A 191 2.20 31.55 -13.96
CA VAL A 191 1.18 32.08 -13.06
C VAL A 191 1.80 33.16 -12.18
N LYS A 192 1.25 34.37 -12.28
CA LYS A 192 1.64 35.55 -11.48
C LYS A 192 0.47 36.13 -10.68
N ASN A 193 -0.75 35.79 -11.06
CA ASN A 193 -1.97 36.35 -10.51
C ASN A 193 -3.14 35.35 -10.66
N LEU A 194 -4.29 35.72 -10.10
CA LEU A 194 -5.49 34.89 -10.11
C LEU A 194 -6.01 34.59 -11.53
N ASN A 195 -5.89 35.52 -12.48
CA ASN A 195 -6.37 35.29 -13.84
C ASN A 195 -5.53 34.21 -14.54
N ASP A 196 -4.19 34.30 -14.44
CA ASP A 196 -3.31 33.26 -14.98
C ASP A 196 -3.60 31.89 -14.35
N PHE A 197 -3.83 31.87 -13.04
CA PHE A 197 -4.16 30.65 -12.32
C PHE A 197 -5.50 30.04 -12.76
N LYS A 198 -6.55 30.86 -12.91
CA LYS A 198 -7.85 30.39 -13.43
C LYS A 198 -7.72 29.81 -14.84
N GLN A 199 -6.96 30.46 -15.72
CA GLN A 199 -6.71 29.95 -17.08
C GLN A 199 -5.94 28.62 -17.07
N PHE A 200 -5.01 28.46 -16.13
CA PHE A 200 -4.32 27.19 -15.92
C PHE A 200 -5.28 26.08 -15.44
N MET A 201 -6.11 26.37 -14.43
CA MET A 201 -7.02 25.38 -13.85
C MET A 201 -8.09 24.88 -14.84
N LEU A 202 -8.51 25.70 -15.83
CA LEU A 202 -9.41 25.25 -16.91
C LEU A 202 -8.83 24.11 -17.78
N ASN A 203 -7.52 23.91 -17.72
CA ASN A 203 -6.78 22.91 -18.49
C ASN A 203 -6.01 21.91 -17.62
N CYS A 204 -6.33 21.83 -16.33
CA CYS A 204 -5.63 20.99 -15.37
C CYS A 204 -6.57 19.92 -14.79
N ASP A 205 -6.57 18.73 -15.39
CA ASP A 205 -7.13 17.53 -14.74
C ASP A 205 -6.10 16.89 -13.80
N ASP A 206 -4.82 16.97 -14.17
CA ASP A 206 -3.72 16.39 -13.40
C ASP A 206 -2.46 17.25 -13.43
N ILE A 207 -1.99 17.68 -12.25
CA ILE A 207 -0.74 18.43 -12.14
C ILE A 207 0.47 17.50 -12.31
N LEU A 208 1.37 17.88 -13.22
CA LEU A 208 2.59 17.12 -13.55
C LEU A 208 3.83 17.73 -12.90
N SER A 209 3.94 19.06 -12.88
CA SER A 209 5.06 19.73 -12.21
C SER A 209 4.77 21.18 -11.85
N MET A 210 5.49 21.67 -10.85
CA MET A 210 5.60 23.09 -10.51
C MET A 210 7.07 23.48 -10.50
N GLN A 211 7.42 24.57 -11.15
CA GLN A 211 8.70 25.25 -10.99
C GLN A 211 8.46 26.61 -10.35
N TRP A 212 9.22 26.93 -9.30
CA TRP A 212 9.10 28.20 -8.60
C TRP A 212 10.33 29.07 -8.80
N ASN A 213 10.07 30.36 -8.99
CA ASN A 213 11.05 31.43 -8.88
C ASN A 213 10.54 32.44 -7.84
N LYS A 214 11.28 33.54 -7.61
CA LYS A 214 10.93 34.54 -6.60
C LYS A 214 9.51 35.10 -6.76
N ASP A 215 9.12 35.44 -7.99
CA ASP A 215 7.88 36.20 -8.26
C ASP A 215 6.93 35.47 -9.24
N THR A 216 7.25 34.23 -9.64
CA THR A 216 6.53 33.51 -10.69
C THR A 216 6.51 32.01 -10.43
N LEU A 217 5.38 31.35 -10.72
CA LEU A 217 5.28 29.90 -10.75
C LEU A 217 5.02 29.43 -12.18
N THR A 218 5.75 28.42 -12.65
CA THR A 218 5.43 27.73 -13.90
C THR A 218 4.85 26.36 -13.58
N PHE A 219 3.58 26.18 -13.91
CA PHE A 219 2.91 24.89 -13.76
C PHE A 219 2.86 24.15 -15.10
N LYS A 220 3.00 22.83 -15.04
CA LYS A 220 2.69 21.92 -16.15
C LYS A 220 1.63 20.94 -15.69
N ALA A 221 0.58 20.78 -16.48
CA ALA A 221 -0.53 19.86 -16.22
C ALA A 221 -0.90 19.05 -17.45
N ARG A 222 -1.82 18.10 -17.24
CA ARG A 222 -2.47 17.35 -18.28
C ARG A 222 -3.99 17.48 -18.17
N LYS A 223 -4.63 17.53 -19.34
CA LYS A 223 -6.07 17.38 -19.54
C LYS A 223 -6.31 16.06 -20.27
N TYR A 224 -7.19 15.22 -19.75
CA TYR A 224 -7.50 13.92 -20.33
C TYR A 224 -8.74 14.04 -21.23
N SER A 225 -8.69 13.47 -22.43
CA SER A 225 -9.81 13.55 -23.37
C SER A 225 -10.96 12.66 -22.90
N GLY A 226 -12.18 13.21 -22.85
CA GLY A 226 -13.40 12.45 -22.57
C GLY A 226 -13.64 12.09 -21.10
N GLU A 227 -12.77 12.54 -20.19
CA GLU A 227 -12.87 12.20 -18.77
C GLU A 227 -13.34 13.41 -17.94
N THR A 228 -14.64 13.49 -17.72
CA THR A 228 -15.22 14.51 -16.83
C THR A 228 -15.13 14.04 -15.38
N GLY A 229 -14.56 14.87 -14.49
CA GLY A 229 -14.62 14.65 -13.03
C GLY A 229 -13.28 14.44 -12.32
N ARG A 230 -12.14 14.52 -13.02
CA ARG A 230 -10.80 14.48 -12.41
C ARG A 230 -10.35 15.82 -11.82
N ALA A 231 -10.76 16.93 -12.44
CA ALA A 231 -10.27 18.26 -12.11
C ALA A 231 -10.77 18.78 -10.76
N LEU A 232 -9.89 19.51 -10.09
CA LEU A 232 -10.23 20.51 -9.08
C LEU A 232 -10.35 21.87 -9.77
N ASN A 233 -11.17 22.77 -9.23
CA ASN A 233 -11.27 24.15 -9.72
C ASN A 233 -10.39 25.11 -8.90
N ALA A 234 -10.34 26.38 -9.28
CA ALA A 234 -9.52 27.38 -8.57
C ALA A 234 -9.98 27.63 -7.12
N GLU A 235 -11.27 27.50 -6.84
CA GLU A 235 -11.85 27.65 -5.50
C GLU A 235 -11.44 26.49 -4.59
N ASP A 236 -11.44 25.25 -5.10
CA ASP A 236 -10.95 24.06 -4.40
C ASP A 236 -9.49 24.25 -3.96
N ILE A 237 -8.63 24.79 -4.84
CA ILE A 237 -7.23 25.05 -4.51
C ILE A 237 -7.10 26.23 -3.54
N ALA A 238 -7.93 27.27 -3.66
CA ALA A 238 -7.96 28.36 -2.70
C ALA A 238 -8.32 27.88 -1.29
N VAL A 239 -9.30 26.99 -1.16
CA VAL A 239 -9.65 26.34 0.13
C VAL A 239 -8.44 25.63 0.73
N LEU A 240 -7.75 24.82 -0.08
CA LEU A 240 -6.55 24.12 0.38
C LEU A 240 -5.43 25.12 0.75
N TYR A 241 -5.20 26.14 -0.06
CA TYR A 241 -4.19 27.17 0.19
C TYR A 241 -4.47 27.89 1.52
N GLN A 242 -5.70 28.35 1.74
CA GLN A 242 -6.15 29.01 2.97
C GLN A 242 -6.05 28.09 4.21
N ALA A 243 -6.15 26.78 4.01
CA ALA A 243 -5.94 25.78 5.06
C ALA A 243 -4.45 25.61 5.42
N TYR A 244 -3.58 25.46 4.41
CA TYR A 244 -2.12 25.25 4.60
C TYR A 244 -1.38 26.49 5.08
N ILE A 245 -1.83 27.66 4.66
CA ILE A 245 -1.18 28.94 4.89
C ILE A 245 -2.21 29.86 5.56
N PRO A 246 -2.42 29.77 6.89
CA PRO A 246 -3.41 30.59 7.57
C PRO A 246 -3.01 32.07 7.57
N GLN A 247 -3.96 32.97 7.27
CA GLN A 247 -3.76 34.40 7.51
C GLN A 247 -3.83 34.70 9.00
N VAL A 248 -2.66 34.88 9.61
CA VAL A 248 -2.53 35.27 11.01
C VAL A 248 -2.56 36.79 11.11
N THR A 249 -3.50 37.30 11.90
CA THR A 249 -3.49 38.70 12.33
C THR A 249 -3.20 38.73 13.83
N PRO A 250 -2.63 39.82 14.38
CA PRO A 250 -2.38 39.93 15.82
C PRO A 250 -3.62 39.62 16.68
N ALA A 251 -4.78 40.11 16.26
CA ALA A 251 -6.05 39.84 16.96
C ALA A 251 -6.48 38.36 16.93
N LYS A 252 -6.27 37.66 15.81
CA LYS A 252 -6.54 36.21 15.72
C LYS A 252 -5.59 35.41 16.62
N GLU A 253 -4.32 35.80 16.66
CA GLU A 253 -3.30 35.16 17.49
C GLU A 253 -3.61 35.35 18.99
N GLU A 254 -4.01 36.55 19.41
CA GLU A 254 -4.44 36.83 20.78
C GLU A 254 -5.67 36.01 21.18
N LYS A 255 -6.67 35.93 20.28
CA LYS A 255 -7.83 35.06 20.50
C LYS A 255 -7.42 33.59 20.61
N HIS A 256 -6.51 33.11 19.77
CA HIS A 256 -6.03 31.72 19.84
C HIS A 256 -5.28 31.43 21.15
N LYS A 257 -4.47 32.37 21.65
CA LYS A 257 -3.85 32.27 22.99
C LYS A 257 -4.89 32.21 24.09
N HIS A 258 -5.95 33.01 23.97
CA HIS A 258 -7.06 32.98 24.92
C HIS A 258 -7.77 31.62 24.91
N ASP A 259 -8.15 31.12 23.74
CA ASP A 259 -8.83 29.83 23.57
C ASP A 259 -7.98 28.66 24.05
N TYR A 260 -6.67 28.67 23.79
CA TYR A 260 -5.73 27.68 24.32
C TYR A 260 -5.71 27.69 25.85
N ASN A 261 -5.66 28.87 26.48
CA ASN A 261 -5.69 28.97 27.93
C ASN A 261 -7.02 28.47 28.52
N MET A 262 -8.14 28.75 27.86
CA MET A 262 -9.45 28.19 28.21
C MET A 262 -9.45 26.65 28.10
N PHE A 263 -8.90 26.09 27.02
CA PHE A 263 -8.76 24.65 26.85
C PHE A 263 -7.91 24.00 27.95
N VAL A 264 -6.77 24.59 28.29
CA VAL A 264 -5.90 24.08 29.37
C VAL A 264 -6.64 24.11 30.71
N ASN A 265 -7.42 25.15 30.99
CA ASN A 265 -8.27 25.21 32.19
C ASN A 265 -9.35 24.12 32.18
N ASN A 266 -10.05 23.92 31.07
CA ASN A 266 -11.07 22.87 30.95
C ASN A 266 -10.45 21.46 31.13
N LYS A 267 -9.26 21.22 30.58
CA LYS A 267 -8.53 19.95 30.77
C LYS A 267 -8.08 19.75 32.21
N TYR A 268 -7.68 20.81 32.89
CA TYR A 268 -7.38 20.76 34.32
C TYR A 268 -8.62 20.32 35.11
N ASP A 269 -9.78 20.92 34.86
CA ASP A 269 -11.02 20.56 35.54
C ASP A 269 -11.46 19.11 35.22
N GLU A 270 -11.30 18.68 33.97
CA GLU A 270 -11.54 17.29 33.56
C GLU A 270 -10.62 16.30 34.31
N ILE A 271 -9.33 16.58 34.41
CA ILE A 271 -8.36 15.76 35.16
C ILE A 271 -8.77 15.66 36.64
N LEU A 272 -9.20 16.76 37.25
CA LEU A 272 -9.66 16.75 38.64
C LEU A 272 -10.96 15.97 38.83
N ARG A 273 -11.88 16.04 37.86
CA ARG A 273 -13.13 15.28 37.85
C ARG A 273 -12.85 13.78 37.77
N LEU A 274 -11.92 13.38 36.89
CA LEU A 274 -11.52 11.99 36.67
C LEU A 274 -10.61 11.44 37.78
N ASN A 275 -9.93 12.31 38.54
CA ASN A 275 -9.00 11.91 39.60
C ASN A 275 -9.31 12.56 40.96
N PRO A 276 -10.32 12.06 41.70
CA PRO A 276 -10.75 12.65 42.97
C PRO A 276 -9.65 12.69 44.04
N LYS A 277 -8.69 11.77 44.00
CA LYS A 277 -7.54 11.75 44.92
C LYS A 277 -6.61 12.95 44.67
N LEU A 278 -6.36 13.26 43.40
CA LEU A 278 -5.56 14.41 43.01
C LEU A 278 -6.25 15.73 43.40
N LYS A 279 -7.58 15.80 43.24
CA LYS A 279 -8.38 16.94 43.73
C LYS A 279 -8.26 17.15 45.24
N ARG A 280 -8.32 16.06 46.04
CA ARG A 280 -8.08 16.14 47.49
C ARG A 280 -6.65 16.58 47.82
N SER A 281 -5.66 16.07 47.09
CA SER A 281 -4.25 16.44 47.28
C SER A 281 -3.99 17.92 47.00
N ILE A 282 -4.64 18.50 45.98
CA ILE A 282 -4.62 19.95 45.73
C ILE A 282 -5.28 20.73 46.87
N ASN A 283 -6.48 20.32 47.29
CA ASN A 283 -7.20 21.00 48.37
C ASN A 283 -6.43 20.93 49.71
N ALA A 284 -5.66 19.88 49.93
CA ALA A 284 -4.78 19.70 51.09
C ALA A 284 -3.41 20.40 50.95
N GLY A 285 -3.15 21.12 49.85
CA GLY A 285 -1.89 21.81 49.59
C GLY A 285 -0.69 20.90 49.27
N GLN A 286 -0.91 19.60 49.11
CA GLN A 286 0.14 18.60 48.83
C GLN A 286 0.54 18.56 47.35
N ALA A 287 -0.32 19.05 46.46
CA ALA A 287 -0.04 19.25 45.05
C ALA A 287 -0.44 20.67 44.64
N LYS A 288 0.29 21.31 43.72
CA LYS A 288 -0.03 22.67 43.27
C LYS A 288 -0.77 22.65 41.94
N LYS A 289 -1.80 23.49 41.80
CA LYS A 289 -2.50 23.73 40.52
C LYS A 289 -1.52 24.06 39.39
N ALA A 290 -0.50 24.86 39.68
CA ALA A 290 0.53 25.26 38.73
C ALA A 290 1.28 24.06 38.12
N ASP A 291 1.58 23.02 38.91
CA ASP A 291 2.32 21.85 38.44
C ASP A 291 1.48 21.00 37.47
N ILE A 292 0.17 20.86 37.74
CA ILE A 292 -0.74 20.18 36.82
C ILE A 292 -0.93 20.99 35.54
N MET A 293 -1.13 22.30 35.65
CA MET A 293 -1.25 23.18 34.48
C MET A 293 0.03 23.14 33.63
N ALA A 294 1.21 23.14 34.27
CA ALA A 294 2.49 22.99 33.58
C ALA A 294 2.60 21.62 32.89
N TYR A 295 2.19 20.53 33.54
CA TYR A 295 2.13 19.20 32.92
C TYR A 295 1.20 19.16 31.70
N ILE A 296 0.00 19.76 31.79
CA ILE A 296 -0.93 19.85 30.65
C ILE A 296 -0.28 20.60 29.50
N ARG A 297 0.35 21.75 29.77
CA ARG A 297 1.06 22.54 28.75
C ARG A 297 2.30 21.83 28.20
N GLU A 298 3.00 21.03 28.99
CA GLU A 298 4.11 20.19 28.51
C GLU A 298 3.61 19.11 27.55
N LYS A 299 2.46 18.49 27.85
CA LYS A 299 1.86 17.45 26.99
C LYS A 299 1.12 18.01 25.79
N ILE A 300 0.61 19.24 25.90
CA ILE A 300 -0.17 19.92 24.87
C ILE A 300 0.34 21.36 24.78
N PRO A 301 1.52 21.60 24.17
CA PRO A 301 2.11 22.93 24.10
C PRO A 301 1.26 23.87 23.25
N TYR A 302 1.28 25.15 23.61
CA TYR A 302 0.74 26.21 22.76
C TYR A 302 1.49 26.23 21.43
N ARG A 303 0.76 26.38 20.33
CA ARG A 303 1.31 26.61 18.99
C ARG A 303 0.73 27.91 18.47
N SER A 304 1.58 28.75 17.90
CA SER A 304 1.11 29.99 17.28
C SER A 304 0.26 29.65 16.06
N LEU A 305 -0.66 30.54 15.67
CA LEU A 305 -1.38 30.39 14.41
C LEU A 305 -0.43 30.47 13.20
N GLU A 306 0.75 31.07 13.34
CA GLU A 306 1.77 31.17 12.27
C GLU A 306 2.42 29.81 11.99
N GLU A 307 2.57 28.97 13.01
CA GLU A 307 2.95 27.57 12.83
C GLU A 307 1.86 26.81 12.03
N GLY A 308 0.61 27.25 12.15
CA GLY A 308 -0.58 26.72 11.49
C GLY A 308 -1.09 25.44 12.16
N ASP A 309 -2.31 25.02 11.80
CA ASP A 309 -2.79 23.70 12.18
C ASP A 309 -2.02 22.68 11.33
N ASP A 310 -1.27 21.80 11.99
CA ASP A 310 -0.35 20.89 11.31
C ASP A 310 -1.08 19.83 10.48
N ASN A 311 -2.36 19.61 10.77
CA ASN A 311 -3.16 18.58 10.12
C ASN A 311 -4.25 19.22 9.27
N ILE A 312 -4.23 18.90 7.98
CA ILE A 312 -5.30 19.25 7.03
C ILE A 312 -5.83 17.95 6.48
N GLY A 313 -7.13 17.76 6.59
CA GLY A 313 -7.72 16.48 6.25
C GLY A 313 -9.11 16.26 6.83
N PHE A 314 -9.43 14.99 6.95
CA PHE A 314 -10.74 14.47 7.29
C PHE A 314 -10.56 13.19 8.11
N SER A 315 -11.52 12.88 8.96
CA SER A 315 -11.61 11.60 9.65
C SER A 315 -13.06 11.33 10.02
N LEU A 316 -13.43 10.06 10.08
CA LEU A 316 -14.64 9.63 10.77
C LEU A 316 -14.24 9.04 12.11
N ASP A 317 -14.33 9.86 13.14
CA ASP A 317 -13.88 9.54 14.48
C ASP A 317 -14.96 8.74 15.22
N PRO A 318 -14.61 7.58 15.80
CA PRO A 318 -15.57 6.78 16.55
C PRO A 318 -16.03 7.52 17.82
N GLY A 319 -17.31 7.42 18.12
CA GLY A 319 -17.97 7.89 19.32
C GLY A 319 -18.78 6.78 19.98
N MET A 320 -19.18 7.01 21.23
CA MET A 320 -19.96 6.05 22.03
C MET A 320 -21.10 6.76 22.75
N ASP A 321 -22.30 6.20 22.66
CA ASP A 321 -23.44 6.57 23.51
C ASP A 321 -23.35 5.77 24.82
N TYR A 322 -22.59 6.28 25.78
CA TYR A 322 -22.38 5.59 27.06
C TYR A 322 -23.66 5.38 27.87
N ALA A 323 -24.68 6.22 27.65
CA ALA A 323 -25.96 6.07 28.31
C ALA A 323 -26.70 4.85 27.75
N SER A 324 -26.84 4.78 26.41
CA SER A 324 -27.43 3.62 25.73
C SER A 324 -26.65 2.33 25.98
N LEU A 325 -25.31 2.37 25.96
CA LEU A 325 -24.47 1.21 26.25
C LEU A 325 -24.76 0.65 27.66
N ALA A 326 -24.88 1.53 28.65
CA ALA A 326 -25.22 1.12 30.01
C ALA A 326 -26.64 0.55 30.09
N ASP A 327 -27.62 1.15 29.39
CA ASP A 327 -29.00 0.63 29.35
C ASP A 327 -29.09 -0.74 28.70
N ASP A 328 -28.38 -0.98 27.60
CA ASP A 328 -28.41 -2.27 26.90
C ASP A 328 -27.70 -3.37 27.69
N ILE A 329 -26.62 -3.05 28.43
CA ILE A 329 -26.04 -3.98 29.40
C ILE A 329 -27.04 -4.30 30.53
N LEU A 330 -27.81 -3.32 31.00
CA LEU A 330 -28.85 -3.57 32.01
C LEU A 330 -29.98 -4.45 31.46
N LYS A 331 -30.42 -4.25 30.22
CA LYS A 331 -31.40 -5.14 29.55
C LYS A 331 -30.86 -6.57 29.44
N LEU A 332 -29.58 -6.74 29.12
CA LEU A 332 -28.93 -8.05 29.12
C LEU A 332 -29.05 -8.73 30.50
N THR A 333 -28.87 -7.99 31.61
CA THR A 333 -29.04 -8.55 32.97
C THR A 333 -30.47 -8.98 33.30
N GLN A 334 -31.44 -8.49 32.53
CA GLN A 334 -32.86 -8.81 32.64
C GLN A 334 -33.28 -9.94 31.68
N LEU A 335 -32.33 -10.54 30.96
CA LEU A 335 -32.57 -11.59 29.96
C LEU A 335 -33.53 -11.11 28.86
N ASP A 336 -33.39 -9.84 28.45
CA ASP A 336 -34.15 -9.29 27.32
C ASP A 336 -33.96 -10.16 26.06
N THR A 337 -35.07 -10.51 25.42
CA THR A 337 -35.12 -11.46 24.30
C THR A 337 -34.43 -10.94 23.05
N ASN A 338 -34.14 -9.64 22.96
CA ASN A 338 -33.32 -9.08 21.88
C ASN A 338 -31.83 -9.49 22.01
N TYR A 339 -31.39 -9.90 23.19
CA TYR A 339 -29.98 -10.23 23.47
C TYR A 339 -29.76 -11.69 23.84
N VAL A 340 -30.67 -12.31 24.58
CA VAL A 340 -30.55 -13.70 25.05
C VAL A 340 -31.76 -14.49 24.59
N ASN A 341 -31.53 -15.57 23.85
CA ASN A 341 -32.58 -16.54 23.55
C ASN A 341 -32.98 -17.27 24.85
N PRO A 342 -34.24 -17.20 25.31
CA PRO A 342 -34.69 -17.91 26.50
C PRO A 342 -34.49 -19.43 26.44
N GLU A 343 -34.43 -20.02 25.24
CA GLU A 343 -34.20 -21.46 25.04
C GLU A 343 -32.71 -21.84 25.22
N ASP A 344 -31.81 -20.87 25.23
CA ASP A 344 -30.39 -21.09 25.47
C ASP A 344 -30.10 -21.12 26.98
N ALA A 345 -30.29 -22.30 27.57
CA ALA A 345 -30.12 -22.51 29.00
C ALA A 345 -28.70 -22.18 29.48
N GLU A 346 -27.67 -22.47 28.68
CA GLU A 346 -26.27 -22.18 29.04
C GLU A 346 -25.99 -20.68 29.10
N MET A 347 -26.40 -19.94 28.06
CA MET A 347 -26.24 -18.48 28.04
C MET A 347 -27.07 -17.81 29.14
N THR A 348 -28.30 -18.27 29.36
CA THR A 348 -29.20 -17.77 30.40
C THR A 348 -28.60 -17.96 31.79
N ALA A 349 -28.05 -19.15 32.07
CA ALA A 349 -27.38 -19.44 33.34
C ALA A 349 -26.12 -18.58 33.53
N LEU A 350 -25.30 -18.44 32.47
CA LEU A 350 -24.11 -17.59 32.51
C LEU A 350 -24.47 -16.13 32.82
N VAL A 351 -25.39 -15.53 32.06
CA VAL A 351 -25.81 -14.13 32.25
C VAL A 351 -26.40 -13.93 33.65
N SER A 352 -27.24 -14.86 34.13
CA SER A 352 -27.81 -14.81 35.48
C SER A 352 -26.74 -14.84 36.56
N SER A 353 -25.69 -15.66 36.40
CA SER A 353 -24.55 -15.70 37.33
C SER A 353 -23.74 -14.40 37.36
N LEU A 354 -23.75 -13.64 36.26
CA LEU A 354 -23.00 -12.39 36.11
C LEU A 354 -23.83 -11.13 36.36
N LYS A 355 -25.11 -11.26 36.72
CA LYS A 355 -26.07 -10.16 36.87
C LYS A 355 -25.50 -8.99 37.68
N ASN A 356 -24.93 -9.26 38.85
CA ASN A 356 -24.38 -8.21 39.72
C ASN A 356 -23.15 -7.52 39.11
N GLU A 357 -22.25 -8.29 38.46
CA GLU A 357 -21.05 -7.75 37.82
C GLU A 357 -21.41 -6.87 36.60
N LEU A 358 -22.40 -7.29 35.81
CA LEU A 358 -22.92 -6.55 34.67
C LEU A 358 -23.65 -5.26 35.09
N SER A 359 -24.50 -5.31 36.12
CA SER A 359 -25.17 -4.11 36.64
C SER A 359 -24.17 -3.08 37.17
N GLN A 360 -23.17 -3.50 37.95
CA GLN A 360 -22.09 -2.61 38.40
C GLN A 360 -21.27 -2.05 37.25
N THR A 361 -21.10 -2.82 36.18
CA THR A 361 -20.39 -2.38 34.98
C THR A 361 -21.17 -1.32 34.24
N ALA A 362 -22.48 -1.49 34.05
CA ALA A 362 -23.36 -0.48 33.46
C ALA A 362 -23.32 0.85 34.24
N GLU A 363 -23.43 0.79 35.57
CA GLU A 363 -23.32 1.99 36.42
C GLU A 363 -21.98 2.70 36.25
N LYS A 364 -20.87 1.95 36.22
CA LYS A 364 -19.53 2.52 36.01
C LYS A 364 -19.40 3.15 34.62
N ILE A 365 -19.90 2.50 33.56
CA ILE A 365 -19.89 3.04 32.19
C ILE A 365 -20.61 4.38 32.16
N ARG A 366 -21.83 4.45 32.70
CA ARG A 366 -22.63 5.67 32.74
C ARG A 366 -21.93 6.79 33.50
N LYS A 367 -21.40 6.49 34.69
CA LYS A 367 -20.76 7.49 35.56
C LYS A 367 -19.42 7.99 35.02
N GLN A 368 -18.64 7.11 34.40
CA GLN A 368 -17.28 7.42 33.94
C GLN A 368 -17.24 7.89 32.48
N SER A 369 -18.31 7.66 31.70
CA SER A 369 -18.33 7.87 30.25
C SER A 369 -17.14 7.18 29.57
N SER A 370 -16.97 5.88 29.87
CA SER A 370 -15.83 5.08 29.43
C SER A 370 -16.24 3.63 29.16
N THR A 371 -15.63 3.01 28.15
CA THR A 371 -15.77 1.57 27.85
C THR A 371 -14.84 0.69 28.68
N GLU A 372 -13.90 1.26 29.45
CA GLU A 372 -12.94 0.48 30.24
C GLU A 372 -13.59 -0.56 31.17
N PRO A 373 -14.71 -0.25 31.88
CA PRO A 373 -15.39 -1.27 32.68
C PRO A 373 -15.86 -2.48 31.87
N LEU A 374 -16.34 -2.26 30.63
CA LEU A 374 -16.73 -3.35 29.73
C LEU A 374 -15.50 -4.14 29.25
N LEU A 375 -14.39 -3.46 28.94
CA LEU A 375 -13.15 -4.09 28.53
C LEU A 375 -12.58 -5.02 29.61
N VAL A 376 -12.77 -4.70 30.90
CA VAL A 376 -12.37 -5.58 32.00
C VAL A 376 -13.12 -6.91 31.95
N ILE A 377 -14.44 -6.87 31.73
CA ILE A 377 -15.26 -8.10 31.55
C ILE A 377 -14.79 -8.85 30.30
N LEU A 378 -14.66 -8.17 29.16
CA LEU A 378 -14.22 -8.81 27.92
C LEU A 378 -12.85 -9.50 28.09
N ARG A 379 -11.87 -8.85 28.73
CA ARG A 379 -10.55 -9.45 29.00
C ARG A 379 -10.66 -10.70 29.89
N LYS A 380 -11.54 -10.68 30.91
CA LYS A 380 -11.77 -11.80 31.83
C LYS A 380 -12.31 -13.04 31.12
N TYR A 381 -13.22 -12.88 30.16
CA TYR A 381 -13.88 -14.00 29.49
C TYR A 381 -13.30 -14.35 28.10
N SER A 382 -12.48 -13.46 27.51
CA SER A 382 -11.91 -13.65 26.15
C SER A 382 -10.95 -14.82 26.00
N ASN A 383 -10.31 -15.29 27.08
CA ASN A 383 -9.32 -16.37 27.05
C ASN A 383 -9.91 -17.75 27.39
N SER A 384 -11.23 -17.86 27.48
CA SER A 384 -11.89 -19.10 27.86
C SER A 384 -11.99 -20.08 26.70
N GLN A 385 -11.75 -21.37 26.97
CA GLN A 385 -12.04 -22.44 26.02
C GLN A 385 -13.54 -22.82 26.02
N GLN A 386 -14.35 -22.26 26.90
CA GLN A 386 -15.79 -22.52 26.96
C GLN A 386 -16.53 -21.75 25.85
N ASN A 387 -17.25 -22.48 24.99
CA ASN A 387 -18.00 -21.91 23.86
C ASN A 387 -19.00 -20.83 24.32
N THR A 388 -19.72 -21.08 25.42
CA THR A 388 -20.70 -20.15 26.02
C THR A 388 -20.06 -18.80 26.38
N GLN A 389 -18.83 -18.80 26.93
CA GLN A 389 -18.14 -17.57 27.30
C GLN A 389 -17.65 -16.78 26.07
N ALA A 390 -17.24 -17.47 25.00
CA ALA A 390 -16.92 -16.83 23.72
C ALA A 390 -18.16 -16.16 23.11
N ARG A 391 -19.30 -16.87 23.08
CA ARG A 391 -20.60 -16.34 22.63
C ARG A 391 -21.04 -15.13 23.45
N PHE A 392 -20.82 -15.16 24.76
CA PHE A 392 -21.08 -14.02 25.65
C PHE A 392 -20.20 -12.82 25.34
N CYS A 393 -18.90 -13.01 25.08
CA CYS A 393 -18.03 -11.91 24.64
C CYS A 393 -18.51 -11.29 23.32
N ASP A 394 -18.97 -12.11 22.37
CA ASP A 394 -19.48 -11.62 21.09
C ASP A 394 -20.82 -10.89 21.23
N LEU A 395 -21.66 -11.27 22.20
CA LEU A 395 -22.86 -10.52 22.57
C LEU A 395 -22.51 -9.14 23.15
N LEU A 396 -21.55 -9.07 24.07
CA LEU A 396 -21.10 -7.79 24.64
C LEU A 396 -20.48 -6.86 23.59
N LYS A 397 -19.71 -7.40 22.63
CA LYS A 397 -19.18 -6.62 21.49
C LYS A 397 -20.30 -6.09 20.59
N ARG A 398 -21.38 -6.85 20.38
CA ARG A 398 -22.56 -6.39 19.63
C ARG A 398 -23.25 -5.22 20.35
N ILE A 399 -23.48 -5.35 21.66
CA ILE A 399 -24.04 -4.26 22.48
C ILE A 399 -23.14 -3.00 22.43
N GLU A 400 -21.82 -3.15 22.59
CA GLU A 400 -20.86 -2.04 22.45
C GLU A 400 -21.00 -1.34 21.09
N LYS A 401 -21.08 -2.12 20.02
CA LYS A 401 -21.19 -1.64 18.65
C LYS A 401 -22.51 -0.92 18.39
N ASP A 402 -23.64 -1.44 18.88
CA ASP A 402 -24.97 -0.86 18.63
C ASP A 402 -25.11 0.52 19.32
N SER A 403 -24.35 0.74 20.39
CA SER A 403 -24.19 2.04 21.05
C SER A 403 -23.06 2.90 20.49
N SER A 404 -22.33 2.42 19.47
CA SER A 404 -21.24 3.15 18.84
C SER A 404 -21.72 3.94 17.61
N TYR A 405 -21.12 5.11 17.41
CA TYR A 405 -21.34 5.94 16.23
C TYR A 405 -20.00 6.44 15.68
N GLN A 406 -20.01 7.15 14.57
CA GLN A 406 -18.86 7.88 14.04
C GLN A 406 -19.27 9.30 13.67
N THR A 407 -18.35 10.24 13.88
CA THR A 407 -18.55 11.67 13.64
C THR A 407 -17.51 12.20 12.68
N ALA A 408 -17.93 13.00 11.71
CA ALA A 408 -17.02 13.68 10.80
C ALA A 408 -16.15 14.70 11.56
N ARG A 409 -14.84 14.63 11.37
CA ARG A 409 -13.88 15.66 11.77
C ARG A 409 -13.23 16.23 10.52
N TYR A 410 -13.26 17.54 10.38
CA TYR A 410 -12.61 18.26 9.29
C TYR A 410 -11.46 19.08 9.89
N ASP A 411 -10.24 18.79 9.46
CA ASP A 411 -9.03 19.46 9.94
C ASP A 411 -8.62 20.55 8.93
N GLY A 412 -8.06 21.67 9.39
CA GLY A 412 -7.59 22.74 8.49
C GLY A 412 -8.68 23.68 7.95
N ASN A 413 -9.76 23.92 8.71
CA ASN A 413 -10.90 24.74 8.27
C ASN A 413 -11.49 24.28 6.92
N LEU A 414 -11.53 22.97 6.66
CA LEU A 414 -12.11 22.42 5.43
C LEU A 414 -13.63 22.21 5.52
N LYS A 415 -14.24 22.31 6.71
CA LYS A 415 -15.67 22.05 6.94
C LYS A 415 -16.53 22.82 5.92
N GLY A 416 -17.45 22.09 5.28
CA GLY A 416 -18.43 22.63 4.33
C GLY A 416 -17.88 23.05 2.96
N THR A 417 -16.66 22.63 2.61
CA THR A 417 -16.05 22.90 1.30
C THR A 417 -16.12 21.68 0.38
N MET A 418 -15.99 21.87 -0.92
CA MET A 418 -15.97 20.77 -1.89
C MET A 418 -14.79 19.79 -1.67
N PRO A 419 -13.54 20.23 -1.38
CA PRO A 419 -12.47 19.31 -0.99
C PRO A 419 -12.83 18.45 0.23
N ALA A 420 -13.50 19.01 1.26
CA ALA A 420 -13.97 18.23 2.39
C ALA A 420 -15.02 17.17 2.00
N MET A 421 -15.94 17.49 1.09
CA MET A 421 -16.93 16.52 0.59
C MET A 421 -16.25 15.37 -0.16
N VAL A 422 -15.23 15.66 -0.98
CA VAL A 422 -14.44 14.63 -1.68
C VAL A 422 -13.70 13.74 -0.69
N LEU A 423 -13.04 14.33 0.32
CA LEU A 423 -12.33 13.57 1.37
C LEU A 423 -13.29 12.68 2.16
N PHE A 424 -14.46 13.19 2.53
CA PHE A 424 -15.50 12.41 3.21
C PHE A 424 -15.99 11.27 2.32
N TYR A 425 -16.38 11.58 1.08
CA TYR A 425 -16.94 10.59 0.17
C TYR A 425 -15.97 9.45 -0.11
N THR A 426 -14.70 9.76 -0.41
CA THR A 426 -13.69 8.74 -0.70
C THR A 426 -13.37 7.88 0.52
N ASP A 427 -13.33 8.46 1.72
CA ASP A 427 -13.22 7.70 2.98
C ASP A 427 -14.40 6.74 3.17
N LEU A 428 -15.61 7.23 2.96
CA LEU A 428 -16.84 6.47 3.15
C LEU A 428 -16.99 5.35 2.11
N THR A 429 -16.74 5.62 0.84
CA THR A 429 -16.83 4.65 -0.26
C THR A 429 -15.81 3.53 -0.07
N ALA A 430 -14.58 3.82 0.39
CA ALA A 430 -13.61 2.78 0.73
C ALA A 430 -14.11 1.83 1.81
N LYS A 431 -14.81 2.34 2.83
CA LYS A 431 -15.45 1.50 3.86
C LYS A 431 -16.55 0.64 3.28
N PHE A 432 -17.42 1.22 2.45
CA PHE A 432 -18.51 0.45 1.84
C PHE A 432 -17.99 -0.70 1.00
N TRP A 433 -16.95 -0.48 0.19
CA TRP A 433 -16.37 -1.54 -0.63
C TRP A 433 -15.59 -2.56 0.20
N ALA A 434 -14.92 -2.14 1.28
CA ALA A 434 -14.25 -3.08 2.19
C ALA A 434 -15.24 -4.07 2.81
N LEU A 435 -16.40 -3.56 3.25
CA LEU A 435 -17.44 -4.31 3.96
C LEU A 435 -18.42 -5.05 3.05
N ASP A 436 -18.35 -4.82 1.74
CA ASP A 436 -19.44 -5.11 0.80
C ASP A 436 -20.80 -4.57 1.27
N TYR A 437 -20.79 -3.35 1.81
CA TYR A 437 -21.96 -2.73 2.42
C TYR A 437 -23.07 -2.59 1.37
N ASN A 438 -24.23 -3.19 1.64
CA ASN A 438 -25.37 -3.26 0.72
C ASN A 438 -25.06 -3.80 -0.68
N GLY A 439 -23.97 -4.57 -0.85
CA GLY A 439 -23.56 -5.08 -2.16
C GLY A 439 -23.07 -4.00 -3.14
N LEU A 440 -22.62 -2.86 -2.62
CA LEU A 440 -22.17 -1.71 -3.44
C LEU A 440 -20.79 -1.89 -4.05
N THR A 441 -20.09 -2.97 -3.73
CA THR A 441 -18.73 -3.15 -4.23
C THR A 441 -18.70 -3.29 -5.75
N PRO A 442 -17.80 -2.59 -6.45
CA PRO A 442 -17.60 -2.79 -7.88
C PRO A 442 -17.21 -4.24 -8.19
N LYS A 443 -18.00 -4.89 -9.06
CA LYS A 443 -17.61 -6.15 -9.72
C LYS A 443 -16.97 -5.92 -11.10
N THR A 444 -16.93 -4.68 -11.56
CA THR A 444 -16.36 -4.24 -12.84
C THR A 444 -14.84 -4.09 -12.79
N ILE A 445 -14.26 -3.91 -11.60
CA ILE A 445 -12.82 -3.78 -11.43
C ILE A 445 -12.22 -5.19 -11.35
N SER A 446 -11.46 -5.58 -12.38
CA SER A 446 -10.79 -6.89 -12.45
C SER A 446 -9.92 -7.15 -11.22
N GLY A 447 -10.11 -8.29 -10.56
CA GLY A 447 -9.32 -8.71 -9.39
C GLY A 447 -9.72 -8.07 -8.05
N PHE A 448 -10.63 -7.09 -8.03
CA PHE A 448 -11.07 -6.46 -6.79
C PHE A 448 -11.84 -7.46 -5.92
N LYS A 449 -11.39 -7.65 -4.68
CA LYS A 449 -12.04 -8.50 -3.67
C LYS A 449 -12.39 -7.67 -2.44
N THR A 450 -13.58 -7.89 -1.88
CA THR A 450 -13.95 -7.29 -0.59
C THR A 450 -13.25 -8.01 0.55
N MET A 451 -13.21 -7.42 1.75
CA MET A 451 -12.62 -8.11 2.90
C MET A 451 -13.32 -9.45 3.20
N PRO A 452 -14.67 -9.57 3.18
CA PRO A 452 -15.36 -10.85 3.32
C PRO A 452 -14.98 -11.93 2.29
N GLU A 453 -14.55 -11.54 1.08
CA GLU A 453 -14.12 -12.46 0.02
C GLU A 453 -12.65 -12.92 0.16
N ILE A 454 -11.89 -12.32 1.09
CA ILE A 454 -10.48 -12.66 1.32
C ILE A 454 -10.37 -13.79 2.34
N SER A 455 -9.99 -14.97 1.87
CA SER A 455 -9.66 -16.11 2.72
C SER A 455 -8.36 -15.85 3.48
N ILE A 456 -8.33 -16.20 4.77
CA ILE A 456 -7.18 -15.99 5.64
C ILE A 456 -6.48 -17.34 5.89
N PRO A 457 -5.24 -17.54 5.39
CA PRO A 457 -4.47 -18.74 5.68
C PRO A 457 -4.28 -18.92 7.19
N LYS A 458 -4.41 -20.17 7.68
CA LYS A 458 -4.34 -20.53 9.11
C LYS A 458 -3.16 -19.93 9.87
N GLN A 459 -2.00 -19.83 9.23
CA GLN A 459 -0.81 -19.22 9.82
C GLN A 459 -0.97 -17.75 10.25
N TYR A 460 -2.00 -17.05 9.76
CA TYR A 460 -2.29 -15.65 10.10
C TYR A 460 -3.47 -15.48 11.06
N TRP A 461 -4.08 -16.57 11.54
CA TRP A 461 -5.31 -16.49 12.35
C TRP A 461 -5.09 -15.83 13.71
N GLU A 462 -4.04 -16.20 14.42
CA GLU A 462 -3.70 -15.59 15.71
C GLU A 462 -3.50 -14.08 15.56
N ASP A 463 -2.70 -13.68 14.56
CA ASP A 463 -2.45 -12.26 14.26
C ASP A 463 -3.73 -11.55 13.82
N PHE A 464 -4.60 -12.18 13.03
CA PHE A 464 -5.87 -11.61 12.60
C PHE A 464 -6.82 -11.35 13.78
N LEU A 465 -7.01 -12.34 14.65
CA LEU A 465 -7.88 -12.21 15.83
C LEU A 465 -7.37 -11.12 16.78
N LYS A 466 -6.05 -11.12 17.01
CA LYS A 466 -5.37 -10.14 17.86
C LYS A 466 -5.40 -8.73 17.27
N LEU A 467 -5.19 -8.58 15.96
CA LEU A 467 -5.07 -7.30 15.27
C LEU A 467 -6.33 -6.99 14.45
N SER A 468 -7.51 -7.24 15.02
CA SER A 468 -8.80 -7.16 14.31
C SER A 468 -9.31 -5.73 14.10
N LYS A 469 -8.80 -4.72 14.84
CA LYS A 469 -9.12 -3.31 14.58
C LYS A 469 -8.13 -2.72 13.58
N THR A 470 -8.58 -2.45 12.36
CA THR A 470 -7.78 -1.80 11.33
C THR A 470 -8.25 -0.38 11.08
N ARG A 471 -7.30 0.55 10.95
CA ARG A 471 -7.51 1.89 10.40
C ARG A 471 -6.91 1.95 9.00
N LEU A 472 -7.65 2.53 8.07
CA LEU A 472 -7.20 2.88 6.73
C LEU A 472 -6.80 4.35 6.72
N TRP A 473 -5.90 4.71 5.80
CA TRP A 473 -5.52 6.07 5.52
C TRP A 473 -5.30 6.28 4.01
N PHE A 474 -5.66 7.47 3.55
CA PHE A 474 -5.14 8.04 2.31
C PHE A 474 -4.04 9.04 2.64
N GLY A 475 -2.94 8.98 1.91
CA GLY A 475 -1.85 9.94 2.04
C GLY A 475 -1.04 10.04 0.76
N VAL A 476 0.10 10.73 0.85
CA VAL A 476 1.00 10.91 -0.30
C VAL A 476 1.95 9.72 -0.41
N ARG A 477 2.04 9.13 -1.60
CA ARG A 477 3.05 8.14 -1.97
C ARG A 477 4.40 8.83 -2.10
N LYS A 478 5.33 8.54 -1.20
CA LYS A 478 6.61 9.27 -1.11
C LYS A 478 7.40 9.21 -2.41
N GLU A 479 7.42 8.07 -3.08
CA GLU A 479 8.12 7.81 -4.33
C GLU A 479 7.43 8.40 -5.57
N SER A 480 6.20 8.88 -5.44
CA SER A 480 5.43 9.43 -6.57
C SER A 480 5.78 10.88 -6.92
N PHE A 481 6.70 11.51 -6.20
CA PHE A 481 7.16 12.86 -6.52
C PHE A 481 8.63 13.03 -6.19
N GLU A 482 9.28 13.91 -6.96
CA GLU A 482 10.67 14.29 -6.76
C GLU A 482 10.84 15.80 -6.90
N VAL A 483 11.83 16.32 -6.18
CA VAL A 483 12.20 17.74 -6.18
C VAL A 483 13.62 17.90 -6.72
N TYR A 484 13.74 18.64 -7.82
CA TYR A 484 14.95 18.93 -8.57
C TYR A 484 15.25 20.44 -8.50
N GLY A 485 15.99 20.88 -7.49
CA GLY A 485 16.21 22.32 -7.25
C GLY A 485 14.86 23.01 -6.98
N THR A 486 14.54 24.02 -7.77
CA THR A 486 13.27 24.78 -7.67
C THR A 486 12.13 24.19 -8.49
N LYS A 487 12.14 22.87 -8.73
CA LYS A 487 11.12 22.16 -9.51
C LYS A 487 10.64 20.90 -8.81
N ALA A 488 9.35 20.77 -8.60
CA ALA A 488 8.68 19.55 -8.14
C ALA A 488 7.99 18.86 -9.33
N VAL A 489 8.13 17.55 -9.45
CA VAL A 489 7.52 16.73 -10.51
C VAL A 489 6.79 15.54 -9.88
N PHE A 490 5.60 15.22 -10.39
CA PHE A 490 4.71 14.17 -9.88
C PHE A 490 4.49 13.07 -10.92
N GLU A 491 4.44 11.82 -10.46
CA GLU A 491 3.84 10.71 -11.18
C GLU A 491 2.32 10.93 -11.29
N PRO A 492 1.63 10.25 -12.24
CA PRO A 492 0.18 10.33 -12.35
C PRO A 492 -0.56 10.01 -11.05
N ILE A 493 -0.10 8.99 -10.31
CA ILE A 493 -0.68 8.58 -9.02
C ILE A 493 0.24 8.99 -7.88
N ALA A 494 -0.18 10.01 -7.13
CA ALA A 494 0.46 10.48 -5.91
C ALA A 494 -0.23 10.02 -4.62
N THR A 495 -1.46 9.51 -4.70
CA THR A 495 -2.12 8.92 -3.54
C THR A 495 -1.53 7.56 -3.19
N ARG A 496 -1.41 7.30 -1.89
CA ARG A 496 -1.17 5.99 -1.29
C ARG A 496 -2.36 5.60 -0.43
N VAL A 497 -2.73 4.33 -0.50
CA VAL A 497 -3.65 3.70 0.46
C VAL A 497 -2.83 2.84 1.42
N TYR A 498 -3.03 3.00 2.73
CA TYR A 498 -2.32 2.20 3.71
C TYR A 498 -3.15 1.98 4.97
N ALA A 499 -2.69 1.06 5.82
CA ALA A 499 -3.37 0.71 7.05
C ALA A 499 -2.42 0.30 8.16
N ALA A 500 -2.97 0.28 9.37
CA ALA A 500 -2.36 -0.24 10.58
C ALA A 500 -3.46 -0.91 11.40
N SER A 501 -3.08 -1.96 12.09
CA SER A 501 -3.99 -2.72 12.93
C SER A 501 -3.58 -2.61 14.40
N SER A 502 -4.56 -2.70 15.28
CA SER A 502 -4.38 -2.60 16.72
C SER A 502 -5.19 -3.69 17.43
N ASP A 503 -4.76 -3.99 18.66
CA ASP A 503 -5.45 -4.94 19.52
C ASP A 503 -6.70 -4.28 20.14
N PRO A 504 -7.92 -4.82 19.92
CA PRO A 504 -9.14 -4.29 20.52
C PRO A 504 -9.10 -4.17 22.03
N LEU A 505 -8.39 -5.09 22.70
CA LEU A 505 -8.26 -5.14 24.17
C LEU A 505 -7.20 -4.15 24.68
N PHE A 506 -6.31 -3.65 23.81
CA PHE A 506 -5.25 -2.69 24.13
C PHE A 506 -5.20 -1.55 23.09
N PRO A 507 -6.25 -0.70 23.02
CA PRO A 507 -6.33 0.38 22.04
C PRO A 507 -5.17 1.37 22.16
N GLY A 508 -4.79 2.00 21.04
CA GLY A 508 -3.73 3.02 20.98
C GLY A 508 -2.32 2.48 20.70
N LYS A 509 -2.14 1.16 20.55
CA LYS A 509 -0.90 0.55 20.05
C LYS A 509 -1.11 0.01 18.63
N GLU A 510 -0.80 0.83 17.65
CA GLU A 510 -0.89 0.46 16.23
C GLU A 510 0.34 -0.35 15.79
N SER A 511 0.12 -1.28 14.87
CA SER A 511 1.10 -2.21 14.31
C SER A 511 0.83 -2.42 12.82
N LYS A 512 1.61 -3.29 12.17
CA LYS A 512 1.38 -3.63 10.76
C LYS A 512 -0.06 -4.16 10.57
N PRO A 513 -0.68 -3.91 9.40
CA PRO A 513 -2.03 -4.38 9.15
C PRO A 513 -2.10 -5.90 9.21
N ASN A 514 -3.22 -6.44 9.70
CA ASN A 514 -3.51 -7.87 9.63
C ASN A 514 -3.58 -8.36 8.17
N TYR A 515 -3.53 -9.68 7.97
CA TYR A 515 -3.48 -10.27 6.63
C TYR A 515 -4.61 -9.80 5.72
N GLN A 516 -5.88 -9.92 6.14
CA GLN A 516 -7.05 -9.53 5.34
C GLN A 516 -7.01 -8.05 4.92
N SER A 517 -6.64 -7.17 5.86
CA SER A 517 -6.52 -5.73 5.62
C SER A 517 -5.38 -5.39 4.67
N LYS A 518 -4.24 -6.09 4.82
CA LYS A 518 -3.09 -5.94 3.94
C LYS A 518 -3.42 -6.40 2.52
N GLU A 519 -4.13 -7.51 2.37
CA GLU A 519 -4.56 -8.04 1.08
C GLU A 519 -5.49 -7.06 0.37
N PHE A 520 -6.52 -6.58 1.07
CA PHE A 520 -7.48 -5.62 0.53
C PHE A 520 -6.83 -4.29 0.14
N LEU A 521 -6.12 -3.66 1.08
CA LEU A 521 -5.59 -2.30 0.88
C LEU A 521 -4.30 -2.26 0.10
N GLY A 522 -3.48 -3.31 0.19
CA GLY A 522 -2.31 -3.48 -0.65
C GLY A 522 -2.72 -3.65 -2.12
N TRP A 523 -3.76 -4.44 -2.39
CA TRP A 523 -4.31 -4.56 -3.74
C TRP A 523 -4.83 -3.21 -4.26
N TRP A 524 -5.62 -2.50 -3.43
CA TRP A 524 -6.14 -1.18 -3.80
C TRP A 524 -5.02 -0.19 -4.10
N ASP A 525 -4.02 -0.06 -3.22
CA ASP A 525 -2.90 0.86 -3.40
C ASP A 525 -2.16 0.60 -4.73
N LEU A 526 -1.95 -0.67 -5.08
CA LEU A 526 -1.32 -1.05 -6.34
C LEU A 526 -2.19 -0.76 -7.57
N HIS A 527 -3.51 -0.89 -7.44
CA HIS A 527 -4.49 -0.71 -8.52
C HIS A 527 -5.26 0.62 -8.44
N TYR A 528 -4.68 1.64 -7.80
CA TYR A 528 -5.37 2.91 -7.53
C TYR A 528 -5.94 3.57 -8.80
N SER A 529 -5.23 3.50 -9.94
CA SER A 529 -5.73 4.06 -11.19
C SER A 529 -7.01 3.38 -11.66
N ALA A 530 -7.10 2.06 -11.59
CA ALA A 530 -8.29 1.31 -11.98
C ALA A 530 -9.48 1.66 -11.05
N VAL A 531 -9.20 1.84 -9.76
CA VAL A 531 -10.21 2.31 -8.80
C VAL A 531 -10.68 3.73 -9.13
N ALA A 532 -9.76 4.64 -9.44
CA ALA A 532 -10.09 6.03 -9.74
C ALA A 532 -10.80 6.21 -11.08
N ASP A 533 -10.46 5.42 -12.09
CA ASP A 533 -11.19 5.39 -13.36
C ASP A 533 -12.62 4.84 -13.15
N ASN A 534 -12.78 3.89 -12.22
CA ASN A 534 -14.08 3.38 -11.84
C ASN A 534 -14.88 4.37 -10.98
N GLU A 535 -14.29 5.08 -10.01
CA GLU A 535 -14.93 6.14 -9.20
C GLU A 535 -14.08 7.43 -9.23
N PRO A 536 -14.42 8.41 -10.11
CA PRO A 536 -13.59 9.59 -10.35
C PRO A 536 -13.33 10.50 -9.15
N GLN A 537 -14.07 10.41 -8.05
CA GLN A 537 -13.72 11.16 -6.83
C GLN A 537 -12.32 10.78 -6.30
N TYR A 538 -11.81 9.57 -6.60
CA TYR A 538 -10.42 9.22 -6.28
C TYR A 538 -9.40 9.96 -7.16
N HIS A 539 -9.73 10.34 -8.39
CA HIS A 539 -8.85 11.24 -9.16
C HIS A 539 -8.76 12.62 -8.52
N LYS A 540 -9.87 13.15 -8.01
CA LYS A 540 -9.87 14.40 -7.23
C LYS A 540 -9.08 14.26 -5.93
N LEU A 541 -9.23 13.15 -5.20
CA LEU A 541 -8.40 12.87 -4.03
C LEU A 541 -6.92 12.90 -4.38
N ASN A 542 -6.53 12.28 -5.50
CA ASN A 542 -5.16 12.33 -6.01
C ASN A 542 -4.68 13.77 -6.30
N GLN A 543 -5.52 14.62 -6.89
CA GLN A 543 -5.18 16.04 -7.05
C GLN A 543 -5.05 16.76 -5.71
N ILE A 544 -5.94 16.51 -4.74
CA ILE A 544 -5.85 17.09 -3.39
C ILE A 544 -4.50 16.73 -2.76
N GLN A 545 -4.03 15.48 -2.91
CA GLN A 545 -2.71 15.06 -2.41
C GLN A 545 -1.56 15.80 -3.10
N LYS A 546 -1.58 15.94 -4.43
CA LYS A 546 -0.55 16.66 -5.19
C LYS A 546 -0.50 18.14 -4.84
N TRP A 547 -1.65 18.81 -4.80
CA TRP A 547 -1.74 20.21 -4.43
C TRP A 547 -1.33 20.46 -2.99
N SER A 548 -1.72 19.57 -2.06
CA SER A 548 -1.24 19.60 -0.68
C SER A 548 0.29 19.58 -0.59
N CYS A 549 0.96 18.74 -1.40
CA CYS A 549 2.41 18.72 -1.47
C CYS A 549 2.99 20.04 -1.99
N LEU A 550 2.41 20.58 -3.07
CA LEU A 550 2.87 21.83 -3.67
C LEU A 550 2.73 23.01 -2.70
N LEU A 551 1.58 23.13 -2.03
CA LEU A 551 1.32 24.18 -1.06
C LEU A 551 2.26 24.09 0.14
N MET A 552 2.56 22.86 0.61
CA MET A 552 3.57 22.67 1.64
C MET A 552 4.97 23.09 1.16
N ILE A 553 5.36 22.75 -0.07
CA ILE A 553 6.63 23.19 -0.65
C ILE A 553 6.70 24.72 -0.69
N LEU A 554 5.66 25.39 -1.19
CA LEU A 554 5.62 26.86 -1.26
C LEU A 554 5.67 27.52 0.13
N LYS A 555 4.99 26.92 1.13
CA LYS A 555 5.05 27.36 2.53
C LYS A 555 6.48 27.29 3.08
N GLU A 556 7.16 26.16 2.90
CA GLU A 556 8.53 25.96 3.37
C GLU A 556 9.54 26.86 2.64
N GLU A 557 9.32 27.08 1.34
CA GLU A 557 10.12 27.99 0.50
C GLU A 557 9.77 29.48 0.71
N LYS A 558 8.79 29.78 1.58
CA LYS A 558 8.27 31.14 1.83
C LYS A 558 7.93 31.89 0.53
N ASN A 559 7.32 31.17 -0.40
CA ASN A 559 6.95 31.71 -1.70
C ASN A 559 5.51 32.24 -1.68
N HIS A 560 5.35 33.52 -1.98
CA HIS A 560 4.09 34.26 -1.86
C HIS A 560 3.34 34.42 -3.20
N THR A 561 3.76 33.71 -4.25
CA THR A 561 3.21 33.93 -5.60
C THR A 561 1.72 33.58 -5.69
N LEU A 562 1.21 32.70 -4.81
CA LEU A 562 -0.20 32.30 -4.77
C LEU A 562 -1.04 33.06 -3.73
N ASP A 563 -0.53 34.12 -3.11
CA ASP A 563 -1.23 34.84 -2.03
C ASP A 563 -2.57 35.46 -2.51
N PHE A 564 -2.73 35.68 -3.82
CA PHE A 564 -4.03 36.06 -4.40
C PHE A 564 -5.15 35.03 -4.14
N LEU A 565 -4.83 33.78 -3.75
CA LEU A 565 -5.81 32.76 -3.39
C LEU A 565 -6.48 33.03 -2.03
N PHE A 566 -5.92 33.91 -1.21
CA PHE A 566 -6.58 34.35 0.02
C PHE A 566 -7.90 35.08 -0.24
N ASP A 567 -7.95 35.85 -1.32
CA ASP A 567 -9.10 36.70 -1.66
C ASP A 567 -10.13 35.96 -2.52
N VAL A 568 -9.88 34.69 -2.87
CA VAL A 568 -10.85 33.86 -3.58
C VAL A 568 -11.95 33.42 -2.60
N PRO A 569 -13.21 33.85 -2.80
CA PRO A 569 -14.33 33.39 -1.98
C PRO A 569 -14.50 31.88 -2.16
N ALA A 570 -14.78 31.18 -1.06
CA ALA A 570 -15.01 29.75 -1.07
C ALA A 570 -16.31 29.41 -0.36
N GLN A 571 -17.08 28.50 -0.95
CA GLN A 571 -18.23 27.88 -0.35
C GLN A 571 -17.80 27.04 0.86
N ARG A 572 -18.43 27.28 2.02
CA ARG A 572 -18.06 26.70 3.32
C ARG A 572 -19.29 26.20 4.11
N ASP A 573 -20.43 26.10 3.45
CA ASP A 573 -21.73 25.74 4.02
C ASP A 573 -22.28 24.41 3.48
N LEU A 574 -21.50 23.68 2.68
CA LEU A 574 -21.91 22.35 2.23
C LEU A 574 -22.13 21.42 3.42
N ASN A 575 -23.23 20.69 3.38
CA ASN A 575 -23.51 19.62 4.31
C ASN A 575 -23.42 18.28 3.58
N PHE A 576 -22.66 17.33 4.12
CA PHE A 576 -22.37 16.09 3.41
C PHE A 576 -23.63 15.27 3.11
N GLU A 577 -24.61 15.24 4.04
CA GLU A 577 -25.86 14.51 3.82
C GLU A 577 -26.63 15.03 2.59
N THR A 578 -26.80 16.35 2.48
CA THR A 578 -27.47 16.98 1.33
C THR A 578 -26.64 16.85 0.05
N TRP A 579 -25.35 17.20 0.10
CA TRP A 579 -24.44 17.12 -1.05
C TRP A 579 -24.37 15.71 -1.62
N TYR A 580 -24.28 14.68 -0.78
CA TYR A 580 -24.22 13.29 -1.21
C TYR A 580 -25.50 12.85 -1.92
N LYS A 581 -26.68 13.26 -1.41
CA LYS A 581 -27.97 12.99 -2.06
C LYS A 581 -28.06 13.68 -3.43
N ASP A 582 -27.67 14.95 -3.50
CA ASP A 582 -27.90 15.79 -4.68
C ASP A 582 -26.86 15.61 -5.80
N THR A 583 -25.64 15.15 -5.48
CA THR A 583 -24.54 15.06 -6.46
C THR A 583 -24.70 13.85 -7.39
N GLN A 584 -25.33 14.03 -8.56
CA GLN A 584 -25.64 12.93 -9.50
C GLN A 584 -24.40 12.24 -10.10
N SER A 585 -23.24 12.90 -10.11
CA SER A 585 -22.01 12.34 -10.70
C SER A 585 -21.32 11.26 -9.86
N LEU A 586 -21.74 11.04 -8.61
CA LEU A 586 -21.19 9.98 -7.76
C LEU A 586 -21.71 8.63 -8.25
N LYS A 587 -20.82 7.68 -8.60
CA LYS A 587 -21.26 6.39 -9.15
C LYS A 587 -21.74 5.45 -8.07
N TYR A 588 -21.19 5.56 -6.87
CA TYR A 588 -21.55 4.70 -5.74
C TYR A 588 -22.31 5.49 -4.70
N LYS A 589 -23.61 5.19 -4.60
CA LYS A 589 -24.51 5.72 -3.58
C LYS A 589 -25.34 4.60 -2.96
N THR A 590 -25.70 4.83 -1.71
CA THR A 590 -26.62 4.02 -0.92
C THR A 590 -27.30 4.91 0.11
N ASN A 591 -28.37 4.41 0.70
CA ASN A 591 -29.03 5.09 1.79
C ASN A 591 -28.14 5.06 3.04
N ILE A 592 -27.81 6.24 3.57
CA ILE A 592 -27.00 6.40 4.77
C ILE A 592 -27.92 6.94 5.86
N ALA A 593 -28.00 6.23 6.98
CA ALA A 593 -28.69 6.72 8.16
C ALA A 593 -27.82 7.77 8.85
N PHE A 594 -28.10 9.05 8.64
CA PHE A 594 -27.50 10.11 9.44
C PHE A 594 -28.20 10.16 10.80
N LEU A 595 -27.42 10.24 11.86
CA LEU A 595 -27.92 10.33 13.22
C LEU A 595 -28.07 11.81 13.62
N ASP A 596 -29.01 12.08 14.52
CA ASP A 596 -29.15 13.41 15.10
C ASP A 596 -27.89 13.78 15.90
N ARG A 597 -27.07 14.67 15.33
CA ARG A 597 -25.83 15.17 15.94
C ARG A 597 -26.08 15.91 17.25
N SER A 598 -27.26 16.51 17.44
CA SER A 598 -27.59 17.25 18.66
C SER A 598 -27.70 16.32 19.88
N LYS A 599 -28.23 15.10 19.68
CA LYS A 599 -28.26 14.03 20.71
C LYS A 599 -26.87 13.75 21.29
N PHE A 600 -25.83 13.86 20.47
CA PHE A 600 -24.45 13.54 20.85
C PHE A 600 -23.59 14.78 21.14
N GLY A 601 -24.17 15.98 21.15
CA GLY A 601 -23.43 17.23 21.33
C GLY A 601 -22.37 17.47 20.25
N ARG A 602 -22.68 17.11 18.99
CA ARG A 602 -21.77 17.24 17.84
C ARG A 602 -22.25 18.30 16.85
N GLU A 603 -21.31 18.95 16.18
CA GLU A 603 -21.57 20.00 15.18
C GLU A 603 -21.49 19.53 13.73
N THR A 604 -21.00 18.32 13.52
CA THR A 604 -20.72 17.70 12.22
C THR A 604 -21.57 16.45 12.04
N GLU A 605 -21.55 15.87 10.84
CA GLU A 605 -22.36 14.71 10.50
C GLU A 605 -22.02 13.50 11.39
N CYS A 606 -23.06 12.89 11.96
CA CYS A 606 -22.97 11.66 12.74
C CYS A 606 -23.62 10.51 11.97
N MET A 607 -23.03 9.33 12.02
CA MET A 607 -23.52 8.12 11.36
C MET A 607 -23.32 6.91 12.28
N PRO A 608 -24.09 5.82 12.12
CA PRO A 608 -23.79 4.56 12.78
C PRO A 608 -22.46 3.99 12.28
N LEU A 609 -21.88 3.04 13.01
CA LEU A 609 -20.80 2.23 12.46
C LEU A 609 -21.36 1.27 11.39
N PHE A 610 -20.72 1.25 10.23
CA PHE A 610 -21.11 0.36 9.13
C PHE A 610 -20.59 -1.05 9.35
N THR A 611 -21.31 -2.02 8.80
CA THR A 611 -21.03 -3.43 9.05
C THR A 611 -21.14 -4.25 7.78
N SER A 612 -20.29 -5.25 7.62
CA SER A 612 -20.54 -6.27 6.60
C SER A 612 -21.75 -7.12 6.98
N ARG A 613 -22.24 -7.91 6.03
CA ARG A 613 -23.06 -9.08 6.37
C ARG A 613 -22.20 -10.08 7.14
N ASP A 614 -22.85 -10.99 7.87
CA ASP A 614 -22.18 -12.14 8.45
C ASP A 614 -21.61 -13.02 7.31
N TYR A 615 -20.37 -13.46 7.45
CA TYR A 615 -19.69 -14.31 6.48
C TYR A 615 -18.88 -15.40 7.20
N PRO A 616 -18.75 -16.60 6.59
CA PRO A 616 -17.97 -17.68 7.17
C PRO A 616 -16.47 -17.37 7.08
N LEU A 617 -15.77 -17.50 8.20
CA LEU A 617 -14.32 -17.35 8.28
C LEU A 617 -13.82 -18.20 9.45
N MET A 618 -12.70 -18.94 9.29
CA MET A 618 -12.14 -19.81 10.34
C MET A 618 -13.15 -20.79 10.97
N GLY A 619 -14.10 -21.32 10.18
CA GLY A 619 -15.16 -22.21 10.66
C GLY A 619 -16.21 -21.57 11.58
N LYS A 620 -16.29 -20.22 11.63
CA LYS A 620 -17.29 -19.48 12.41
C LYS A 620 -17.92 -18.35 11.57
N GLY A 621 -19.04 -17.79 12.04
CA GLY A 621 -19.60 -16.55 11.47
C GLY A 621 -18.83 -15.32 11.98
N PHE A 622 -18.41 -14.46 11.06
CA PHE A 622 -17.73 -13.20 11.33
C PHE A 622 -18.47 -12.03 10.67
N PHE A 623 -18.32 -10.84 11.23
CA PHE A 623 -18.68 -9.59 10.55
C PHE A 623 -17.58 -8.56 10.78
N LEU A 624 -17.48 -7.61 9.86
CA LEU A 624 -16.56 -6.49 9.95
C LEU A 624 -17.32 -5.22 10.34
N PHE A 625 -16.65 -4.32 11.06
CA PHE A 625 -17.13 -2.97 11.35
C PHE A 625 -15.92 -2.03 11.48
N GLY A 626 -16.05 -0.74 11.13
CA GLY A 626 -14.87 0.14 11.16
C GLY A 626 -15.11 1.62 10.88
N GLY A 627 -14.04 2.40 11.18
CA GLY A 627 -13.85 3.83 10.95
C GLY A 627 -12.45 4.09 10.37
N VAL A 628 -12.21 5.25 9.76
CA VAL A 628 -11.00 5.56 8.96
C VAL A 628 -10.57 7.01 9.26
N SER A 629 -9.26 7.26 9.21
CA SER A 629 -8.65 8.57 9.45
C SER A 629 -7.67 8.91 8.31
N LEU A 630 -7.22 10.16 8.15
CA LEU A 630 -6.24 10.56 7.11
C LEU A 630 -4.79 10.73 7.61
N ALA A 631 -3.84 10.73 6.66
CA ALA A 631 -2.41 10.77 6.90
C ALA A 631 -1.94 12.03 7.66
N SER A 632 -0.84 11.92 8.42
CA SER A 632 -0.33 13.01 9.25
C SER A 632 0.80 13.79 8.57
N LYS A 633 1.04 15.04 8.98
CA LYS A 633 2.18 15.88 8.53
C LYS A 633 3.55 15.18 8.64
N ASN A 634 3.74 14.34 9.66
CA ASN A 634 4.98 13.58 9.85
C ASN A 634 5.29 12.65 8.66
N ASP A 635 4.24 12.17 7.98
CA ASP A 635 4.36 11.35 6.79
C ASP A 635 4.89 12.18 5.61
N ILE A 636 4.49 13.44 5.49
CA ILE A 636 4.89 14.38 4.43
C ILE A 636 6.30 14.94 4.67
N LEU A 637 6.60 15.40 5.89
CA LEU A 637 7.88 16.04 6.24
C LEU A 637 9.09 15.08 6.25
N GLY A 638 8.87 13.77 6.42
CA GLY A 638 9.94 12.77 6.51
C GLY A 638 10.88 12.69 5.28
N LYS A 639 10.50 13.29 4.14
CA LYS A 639 11.35 13.42 2.93
C LYS A 639 12.06 14.77 2.83
N LEU A 640 11.45 15.87 3.27
CA LEU A 640 12.04 17.22 3.20
C LEU A 640 13.31 17.31 4.06
N ASN A 641 13.29 16.72 5.26
CA ASN A 641 14.40 16.76 6.21
C ASN A 641 15.60 15.85 5.85
N ARG A 642 15.56 15.08 4.75
CA ARG A 642 16.69 14.23 4.31
C ARG A 642 17.62 14.90 3.30
N LYS A 643 17.29 16.10 2.78
CA LYS A 643 18.16 16.84 1.86
C LYS A 643 18.88 18.04 2.49
N THR A 644 18.36 18.60 3.58
CA THR A 644 19.12 19.56 4.40
C THR A 644 19.96 18.78 5.40
N GLY A 645 21.29 18.80 5.29
CA GLY A 645 22.22 18.10 6.20
C GLY A 645 22.22 18.61 7.66
N ILE A 646 21.09 19.04 8.21
CA ILE A 646 20.94 19.47 9.59
C ILE A 646 20.42 18.28 10.40
N LYS A 647 21.33 17.60 11.08
CA LYS A 647 20.96 16.70 12.18
C LYS A 647 20.39 17.55 13.31
N THR A 648 19.07 17.67 13.41
CA THR A 648 18.45 18.03 14.68
C THR A 648 18.69 16.87 15.64
N SER A 649 19.62 17.06 16.57
CA SER A 649 19.81 16.15 17.69
C SER A 649 18.50 16.03 18.47
N PRO A 650 18.12 14.83 18.96
CA PRO A 650 16.95 14.70 19.82
C PRO A 650 17.13 15.56 21.08
N PRO A 651 16.05 16.14 21.64
CA PRO A 651 16.14 16.84 22.92
C PRO A 651 16.69 15.89 23.99
N ALA A 652 17.68 16.38 24.73
CA ALA A 652 18.35 15.63 25.77
C ALA A 652 17.33 15.08 26.78
N LYS A 653 17.21 13.75 26.84
CA LYS A 653 16.50 13.07 27.93
C LYS A 653 17.19 13.42 29.24
N LYS A 654 16.47 14.06 30.16
CA LYS A 654 16.89 14.15 31.56
C LYS A 654 17.03 12.72 32.14
N PRO A 655 17.99 12.47 33.05
CA PRO A 655 18.30 11.13 33.53
C PRO A 655 17.17 10.60 34.41
N GLN A 656 16.62 9.42 34.07
CA GLN A 656 15.93 8.56 35.03
C GLN A 656 16.95 7.57 35.61
N PRO A 657 16.90 7.27 36.93
CA PRO A 657 17.88 6.43 37.59
C PRO A 657 17.83 4.97 37.13
N ALA A 658 19.01 4.36 37.09
CA ALA A 658 19.33 3.09 36.48
C ALA A 658 18.61 1.89 37.12
N VAL A 659 18.00 1.05 36.27
CA VAL A 659 17.84 -0.39 36.55
C VAL A 659 18.80 -1.14 35.63
N LYS A 660 19.80 -1.78 36.25
CA LYS A 660 20.85 -2.57 35.60
C LYS A 660 20.24 -3.78 34.90
N SER A 661 20.61 -4.00 33.63
CA SER A 661 20.83 -5.36 33.15
C SER A 661 22.00 -5.39 32.17
N ASN A 662 22.96 -6.25 32.47
CA ASN A 662 24.19 -6.46 31.73
C ASN A 662 23.92 -7.31 30.50
N ARG A 663 24.37 -6.87 29.31
CA ARG A 663 25.16 -7.73 28.41
C ARG A 663 25.83 -6.93 27.30
N ILE A 664 27.11 -7.25 27.13
CA ILE A 664 28.13 -6.62 26.31
C ILE A 664 27.93 -7.03 24.84
N GLY A 665 28.02 -6.06 23.93
CA GLY A 665 28.27 -6.25 22.50
C GLY A 665 29.48 -5.38 22.06
N PRO A 666 30.25 -5.79 21.04
CA PRO A 666 31.59 -5.29 20.78
C PRO A 666 31.64 -3.85 20.20
N PRO A 667 32.78 -3.13 20.31
CA PRO A 667 32.88 -1.72 19.98
C PRO A 667 32.91 -1.46 18.47
N LEU A 668 32.04 -0.57 18.01
CA LEU A 668 32.11 0.03 16.66
C LEU A 668 33.32 0.97 16.59
N LYS A 669 34.26 0.64 15.68
CA LYS A 669 35.43 1.46 15.36
C LYS A 669 35.01 2.83 14.81
N LYS A 670 35.70 3.87 15.29
CA LYS A 670 35.57 5.28 14.91
C LYS A 670 35.80 5.47 13.40
N ALA A 671 34.81 6.04 12.69
CA ALA A 671 35.01 6.59 11.37
C ALA A 671 35.58 8.02 11.48
N LYS A 672 36.67 8.29 10.76
CA LYS A 672 37.36 9.58 10.67
C LYS A 672 36.44 10.64 10.05
N ILE A 673 36.46 11.82 10.64
CA ILE A 673 35.86 13.06 10.12
C ILE A 673 36.83 13.62 9.07
N HIS A 674 36.35 13.82 7.84
CA HIS A 674 37.00 14.74 6.90
C HIS A 674 36.30 16.09 7.00
N SER A 675 37.12 17.13 7.21
CA SER A 675 36.74 18.54 7.28
C SER A 675 36.15 19.03 5.95
N VAL A 676 35.14 19.88 6.08
CA VAL A 676 34.41 20.55 5.01
C VAL A 676 35.13 21.85 4.70
N GLU A 677 35.74 21.96 3.53
CA GLU A 677 36.08 23.22 2.88
C GLU A 677 35.85 23.07 1.36
N ASN A 678 35.22 24.08 0.77
CA ASN A 678 34.80 24.25 -0.65
C ASN A 678 33.44 23.66 -1.06
N LEU A 679 32.38 24.42 -0.78
CA LEU A 679 31.10 24.37 -1.49
C LEU A 679 31.18 25.29 -2.73
N SER A 680 31.69 24.75 -3.84
CA SER A 680 31.31 25.26 -5.16
C SER A 680 30.04 24.54 -5.62
N GLU A 681 29.12 25.30 -6.21
CA GLU A 681 27.87 24.86 -6.84
C GLU A 681 27.91 23.43 -7.39
N ALA A 682 27.28 22.50 -6.69
CA ALA A 682 27.05 21.16 -7.22
C ALA A 682 25.86 21.24 -8.19
N PRO A 683 26.03 20.95 -9.49
CA PRO A 683 24.88 20.85 -10.40
C PRO A 683 23.97 19.74 -9.90
N GLY A 684 22.68 20.04 -9.78
CA GLY A 684 21.66 19.06 -9.41
C GLY A 684 21.85 17.81 -10.26
N LYS A 685 21.94 16.64 -9.62
CA LYS A 685 22.13 15.35 -10.32
C LYS A 685 20.96 15.10 -11.27
N THR A 686 21.08 15.58 -12.51
CA THR A 686 20.28 15.13 -13.64
C THR A 686 20.68 13.70 -13.93
N PHE A 687 19.76 12.76 -13.75
CA PHE A 687 19.98 11.39 -14.21
C PHE A 687 20.07 11.41 -15.73
N SER A 688 21.27 11.30 -16.27
CA SER A 688 21.51 11.13 -17.70
C SER A 688 21.74 9.65 -17.98
N PRO A 689 20.81 8.95 -18.67
CA PRO A 689 21.09 7.58 -19.11
C PRO A 689 22.27 7.61 -20.10
N ALA A 690 23.27 6.75 -19.88
CA ALA A 690 24.36 6.56 -20.83
C ALA A 690 23.83 5.94 -22.13
N PRO A 691 24.47 6.18 -23.30
CA PRO A 691 24.14 5.49 -24.54
C PRO A 691 24.21 3.96 -24.33
N LEU A 692 23.17 3.22 -24.74
CA LEU A 692 23.18 1.76 -24.67
C LEU A 692 23.99 1.17 -25.83
N VAL A 693 25.00 0.36 -25.52
CA VAL A 693 25.69 -0.49 -26.49
C VAL A 693 24.92 -1.81 -26.62
N LEU A 694 24.28 -2.06 -27.76
CA LEU A 694 23.42 -3.24 -27.96
C LEU A 694 24.19 -4.58 -28.07
N GLU A 695 23.50 -5.67 -27.73
CA GLU A 695 24.03 -7.03 -27.82
C GLU A 695 23.03 -7.94 -28.58
N ASN A 696 23.41 -8.42 -29.76
CA ASN A 696 22.61 -9.41 -30.49
C ASN A 696 22.92 -10.84 -30.03
N LYS A 697 22.41 -11.22 -28.85
CA LYS A 697 22.47 -12.60 -28.35
C LYS A 697 21.25 -13.39 -28.82
N PRO A 698 21.36 -14.66 -29.26
CA PRO A 698 20.19 -15.46 -29.63
C PRO A 698 19.27 -15.76 -28.43
N GLU A 699 19.79 -15.67 -27.21
CA GLU A 699 19.05 -15.92 -25.97
C GLU A 699 19.30 -14.80 -24.96
N VAL A 700 18.24 -14.42 -24.23
CA VAL A 700 18.32 -13.55 -23.05
C VAL A 700 17.80 -14.31 -21.83
N THR A 701 18.58 -14.31 -20.75
CA THR A 701 18.22 -14.94 -19.48
C THR A 701 17.86 -13.87 -18.45
N LEU A 702 16.66 -13.94 -17.88
CA LEU A 702 16.20 -13.11 -16.77
C LEU A 702 16.10 -13.94 -15.49
N ASN A 703 16.81 -13.51 -14.45
CA ASN A 703 16.84 -14.21 -13.18
C ASN A 703 15.59 -13.86 -12.33
N CYS A 704 14.88 -14.87 -11.87
CA CYS A 704 13.73 -14.70 -10.97
C CYS A 704 14.19 -14.95 -9.52
N LYS A 705 14.72 -13.92 -8.87
CA LYS A 705 15.18 -14.00 -7.48
C LYS A 705 14.43 -13.03 -6.58
N MET A 706 13.83 -13.55 -5.52
CA MET A 706 13.11 -12.78 -4.49
C MET A 706 13.58 -13.25 -3.12
N ASP A 707 13.75 -12.34 -2.15
CA ASP A 707 14.14 -12.67 -0.77
C ASP A 707 15.39 -13.56 -0.65
N LYS A 708 16.35 -13.37 -1.56
CA LYS A 708 17.58 -14.19 -1.71
C LYS A 708 17.35 -15.63 -2.20
N ILE A 709 16.11 -16.04 -2.44
CA ILE A 709 15.75 -17.32 -3.06
C ILE A 709 15.80 -17.19 -4.59
N ASN A 710 16.46 -18.14 -5.25
CA ASN A 710 16.33 -18.30 -6.69
C ASN A 710 15.11 -19.16 -7.02
N TYR A 711 14.17 -18.61 -7.78
CA TYR A 711 12.99 -19.32 -8.28
C TYR A 711 13.24 -19.96 -9.64
N GLY A 712 14.22 -19.46 -10.38
CA GLY A 712 14.51 -19.94 -11.72
C GLY A 712 14.94 -18.81 -12.64
N ASN A 713 14.95 -19.11 -13.93
CA ASN A 713 15.24 -18.14 -14.96
C ASN A 713 14.18 -18.20 -16.06
N LEU A 714 13.71 -17.03 -16.49
CA LEU A 714 12.98 -16.91 -17.74
C LEU A 714 13.99 -16.79 -18.88
N LEU A 715 13.99 -17.78 -19.77
CA LEU A 715 14.74 -17.79 -21.01
C LEU A 715 13.88 -17.21 -22.13
N ILE A 716 14.47 -16.29 -22.88
CA ILE A 716 13.86 -15.61 -24.02
C ILE A 716 14.70 -15.97 -25.24
N GLU A 717 14.25 -16.96 -26.00
CA GLU A 717 14.91 -17.44 -27.21
C GLU A 717 14.40 -16.64 -28.43
N LYS A 718 15.31 -16.04 -29.20
CA LYS A 718 14.96 -15.23 -30.36
C LYS A 718 15.18 -16.01 -31.65
N ASP A 719 14.11 -16.13 -32.42
CA ASP A 719 14.15 -16.50 -33.83
C ASP A 719 13.85 -15.26 -34.70
N THR A 720 14.00 -15.40 -36.00
CA THR A 720 13.77 -14.38 -37.04
C THR A 720 12.40 -13.69 -36.92
N LYS A 721 11.34 -14.43 -36.56
CA LYS A 721 9.96 -13.90 -36.41
C LYS A 721 9.31 -14.19 -35.05
N THR A 722 9.81 -15.18 -34.32
CA THR A 722 9.20 -15.67 -33.08
C THR A 722 10.15 -15.46 -31.91
N VAL A 723 9.61 -15.07 -30.76
CA VAL A 723 10.31 -15.05 -29.49
C VAL A 723 9.68 -16.10 -28.59
N ARG A 724 10.43 -17.13 -28.21
CA ARG A 724 9.91 -18.20 -27.34
C ARG A 724 10.30 -17.94 -25.90
N LEU A 725 9.33 -18.05 -25.01
CA LEU A 725 9.50 -17.95 -23.57
C LEU A 725 9.55 -19.34 -22.93
N LYS A 726 10.57 -19.60 -22.13
CA LYS A 726 10.71 -20.84 -21.34
C LYS A 726 11.15 -20.51 -19.93
N PHE A 727 10.54 -21.16 -18.93
CA PHE A 727 10.92 -20.97 -17.54
C PHE A 727 11.67 -22.20 -17.04
N VAL A 728 12.94 -22.00 -16.71
CA VAL A 728 13.77 -23.02 -16.06
C VAL A 728 13.60 -22.86 -14.56
N LYS A 729 12.79 -23.73 -13.95
CA LYS A 729 12.54 -23.76 -12.52
C LYS A 729 13.84 -24.03 -11.76
N ASP A 730 14.04 -23.32 -10.67
CA ASP A 730 15.01 -23.67 -9.63
C ASP A 730 14.26 -24.22 -8.41
N THR A 731 15.02 -24.68 -7.44
CA THR A 731 14.60 -25.28 -6.18
C THR A 731 13.56 -24.44 -5.45
N GLY A 732 13.64 -23.11 -5.52
CA GLY A 732 12.64 -22.24 -4.91
C GLY A 732 11.23 -22.47 -5.44
N THR A 733 11.07 -22.56 -6.77
CA THR A 733 9.75 -22.83 -7.39
C THR A 733 9.28 -24.24 -7.06
N ILE A 734 10.16 -25.23 -7.12
CA ILE A 734 9.81 -26.63 -6.85
C ILE A 734 9.30 -26.80 -5.42
N VAL A 735 9.96 -26.18 -4.44
CA VAL A 735 9.53 -26.23 -3.03
C VAL A 735 8.14 -25.60 -2.87
N GLU A 736 7.89 -24.46 -3.50
CA GLU A 736 6.57 -23.81 -3.40
C GLU A 736 5.45 -24.60 -4.06
N GLU A 737 5.70 -25.22 -5.21
CA GLU A 737 4.72 -26.09 -5.87
C GLU A 737 4.38 -27.31 -5.01
N VAL A 738 5.40 -27.94 -4.38
CA VAL A 738 5.18 -29.03 -3.43
C VAL A 738 4.32 -28.57 -2.26
N LEU A 739 4.71 -27.48 -1.57
CA LEU A 739 3.97 -26.98 -0.41
C LEU A 739 2.55 -26.54 -0.74
N GLY A 740 2.37 -25.84 -1.86
CA GLY A 740 1.04 -25.42 -2.33
C GLY A 740 0.14 -26.60 -2.68
N THR A 741 0.70 -27.67 -3.25
CA THR A 741 -0.06 -28.90 -3.55
C THR A 741 -0.45 -29.64 -2.27
N LEU A 742 0.46 -29.75 -1.29
CA LEU A 742 0.14 -30.34 0.02
C LEU A 742 -1.02 -29.60 0.70
N ALA A 743 -0.97 -28.25 0.73
CA ALA A 743 -2.03 -27.43 1.32
C ALA A 743 -3.37 -27.61 0.61
N LYS A 744 -3.41 -27.57 -0.73
CA LYS A 744 -4.64 -27.78 -1.51
C LYS A 744 -5.23 -29.18 -1.31
N LEU A 745 -4.39 -30.21 -1.30
CA LEU A 745 -4.84 -31.59 -1.06
C LEU A 745 -5.45 -31.75 0.32
N GLN A 746 -4.91 -31.06 1.33
CA GLN A 746 -5.47 -31.06 2.67
C GLN A 746 -6.83 -30.35 2.73
N GLU A 747 -6.97 -29.18 2.12
CA GLU A 747 -8.25 -28.45 2.06
C GLU A 747 -9.35 -29.26 1.37
N ALA A 748 -9.02 -30.01 0.32
CA ALA A 748 -9.99 -30.85 -0.39
C ALA A 748 -10.51 -32.05 0.42
N HIS A 749 -9.90 -32.37 1.57
CA HIS A 749 -10.23 -33.53 2.41
C HIS A 749 -10.71 -33.07 3.81
N ILE A 750 -11.79 -32.29 3.78
CA ILE A 750 -12.42 -31.59 4.91
C ILE A 750 -12.66 -32.54 6.11
N VAL A 751 -11.96 -32.28 7.22
CA VAL A 751 -12.01 -32.86 8.58
C VAL A 751 -11.07 -34.05 8.89
N GLY A 752 -10.00 -33.75 9.65
CA GLY A 752 -9.33 -34.69 10.56
C GLY A 752 -8.21 -35.55 9.96
N PHE A 753 -7.63 -35.13 8.83
CA PHE A 753 -6.77 -35.99 8.01
C PHE A 753 -5.27 -35.84 8.30
N ASN A 754 -4.79 -36.46 9.38
CA ASN A 754 -3.35 -36.69 9.59
C ASN A 754 -2.87 -37.93 8.81
N ASP A 755 -2.81 -37.83 7.49
CA ASP A 755 -2.57 -38.97 6.62
C ASP A 755 -1.36 -38.81 5.69
N GLU A 756 -0.32 -39.61 5.94
CA GLU A 756 0.89 -39.66 5.13
C GLU A 756 0.64 -40.11 3.68
N ARG A 757 -0.54 -40.69 3.35
CA ARG A 757 -0.94 -40.99 1.97
C ARG A 757 -1.00 -39.74 1.10
N LEU A 758 -1.16 -38.55 1.68
CA LEU A 758 -1.19 -37.29 0.93
C LEU A 758 0.14 -37.04 0.19
N PHE A 759 1.29 -37.47 0.75
CA PHE A 759 2.57 -37.28 0.08
C PHE A 759 2.66 -38.06 -1.23
N LYS A 760 1.99 -39.21 -1.31
CA LYS A 760 1.92 -40.03 -2.54
C LYS A 760 1.07 -39.37 -3.63
N LYS A 761 0.21 -38.41 -3.27
CA LYS A 761 -0.61 -37.64 -4.21
C LYS A 761 0.12 -36.42 -4.79
N VAL A 762 1.32 -36.08 -4.30
CA VAL A 762 2.15 -35.00 -4.84
C VAL A 762 3.14 -35.59 -5.85
N PRO A 763 2.95 -35.37 -7.17
CA PRO A 763 3.75 -36.02 -8.22
C PRO A 763 5.26 -35.73 -8.15
N GLU A 764 5.63 -34.58 -7.59
CA GLU A 764 7.01 -34.13 -7.46
C GLU A 764 7.78 -34.89 -6.39
N ILE A 765 7.09 -35.52 -5.43
CA ILE A 765 7.70 -36.29 -4.34
C ILE A 765 8.04 -37.69 -4.86
N GLU A 766 9.33 -38.04 -4.79
CA GLU A 766 9.85 -39.35 -5.14
C GLU A 766 9.89 -40.28 -3.92
N ASN A 767 10.39 -39.76 -2.79
CA ASN A 767 10.54 -40.51 -1.56
C ASN A 767 10.29 -39.62 -0.33
N VAL A 768 9.77 -40.22 0.73
CA VAL A 768 9.48 -39.56 2.01
C VAL A 768 10.18 -40.34 3.11
N VAL A 769 11.07 -39.67 3.83
CA VAL A 769 11.68 -40.22 5.04
C VAL A 769 11.01 -39.58 6.25
N LYS A 770 10.29 -40.40 7.01
CA LYS A 770 9.66 -39.98 8.26
C LYS A 770 10.72 -39.83 9.34
N ILE A 771 10.79 -38.61 9.90
CA ILE A 771 11.63 -38.32 11.06
C ILE A 771 10.79 -38.44 12.32
N SER A 772 9.64 -37.75 12.34
CA SER A 772 8.67 -37.79 13.44
C SER A 772 7.27 -37.75 12.87
N SER A 773 6.42 -38.68 13.33
CA SER A 773 5.06 -38.87 12.83
C SER A 773 4.27 -37.57 12.88
N TRP A 774 3.78 -37.16 11.71
CA TRP A 774 3.01 -35.94 11.48
C TRP A 774 3.64 -34.64 12.02
N LYS A 775 4.96 -34.64 12.15
CA LYS A 775 5.70 -33.48 12.67
C LYS A 775 6.87 -33.11 11.79
N THR A 776 7.64 -34.08 11.31
CA THR A 776 8.87 -33.80 10.56
C THR A 776 9.17 -34.88 9.54
N TYR A 777 9.50 -34.45 8.32
CA TYR A 777 9.80 -35.31 7.18
C TYR A 777 10.98 -34.77 6.36
N LEU A 778 11.67 -35.67 5.67
CA LEU A 778 12.54 -35.33 4.55
C LEU A 778 11.90 -35.79 3.26
N LEU A 779 11.71 -34.90 2.30
CA LEU A 779 11.14 -35.20 1.00
C LEU A 779 12.26 -35.18 -0.04
N LYS A 780 12.44 -36.29 -0.75
CA LYS A 780 13.21 -36.33 -2.00
C LYS A 780 12.27 -35.97 -3.13
N CYS A 781 12.58 -34.91 -3.87
CA CYS A 781 11.81 -34.50 -5.02
C CYS A 781 12.53 -34.85 -6.32
N ARG A 782 11.78 -35.32 -7.32
CA ARG A 782 12.33 -35.76 -8.62
C ARG A 782 13.16 -34.68 -9.31
N GLN A 783 12.74 -33.42 -9.18
CA GLN A 783 13.37 -32.27 -9.84
C GLN A 783 14.53 -31.65 -9.03
N ILE A 784 14.72 -32.05 -7.76
CA ILE A 784 15.82 -31.56 -6.91
C ILE A 784 16.96 -32.58 -6.95
N LYS A 785 17.94 -32.32 -7.83
CA LYS A 785 19.08 -33.23 -8.06
C LYS A 785 19.91 -33.46 -6.78
N SER A 786 20.31 -32.38 -6.11
CA SER A 786 21.12 -32.43 -4.89
C SER A 786 20.33 -31.88 -3.69
N GLY A 787 20.19 -32.70 -2.64
CA GLY A 787 19.52 -32.31 -1.40
C GLY A 787 18.12 -32.87 -1.24
N MET A 788 17.48 -32.48 -0.13
CA MET A 788 16.13 -32.88 0.27
C MET A 788 15.38 -31.68 0.87
N ILE A 789 14.06 -31.68 0.75
CA ILE A 789 13.21 -30.72 1.46
C ILE A 789 13.04 -31.22 2.89
N TYR A 790 13.45 -30.43 3.87
CA TYR A 790 13.11 -30.67 5.27
C TYR A 790 11.79 -29.99 5.57
N LEU A 791 10.76 -30.81 5.79
CA LEU A 791 9.39 -30.38 6.06
C LEU A 791 9.09 -30.51 7.55
N LYS A 792 8.57 -29.45 8.16
CA LYS A 792 7.95 -29.43 9.48
C LYS A 792 6.48 -29.06 9.37
N ILE A 793 5.65 -29.69 10.18
CA ILE A 793 4.21 -29.45 10.21
C ILE A 793 3.84 -28.78 11.54
N ASN A 794 3.11 -27.67 11.49
CA ASN A 794 2.62 -26.85 12.62
C ASN A 794 3.70 -26.26 13.56
N GLU A 795 4.97 -26.55 13.36
CA GLU A 795 6.08 -26.06 14.19
C GLU A 795 7.00 -25.14 13.38
N LYS A 796 6.98 -23.85 13.71
CA LYS A 796 7.82 -22.84 13.06
C LYS A 796 9.30 -23.10 13.34
N GLU A 797 10.12 -23.06 12.30
CA GLU A 797 11.58 -23.19 12.42
C GLU A 797 12.26 -21.81 12.35
N LYS A 798 13.30 -21.62 13.18
CA LYS A 798 13.94 -20.30 13.40
C LYS A 798 14.57 -19.65 12.16
N ASN A 799 14.66 -20.36 11.02
CA ASN A 799 15.25 -19.88 9.76
C ASN A 799 14.54 -20.44 8.51
N THR A 800 13.23 -20.67 8.55
CA THR A 800 12.50 -21.14 7.37
C THR A 800 12.46 -20.09 6.27
N VAL A 801 12.85 -20.47 5.04
CA VAL A 801 12.82 -19.58 3.88
C VAL A 801 11.50 -19.73 3.09
N TYR A 802 10.83 -20.88 3.23
CA TYR A 802 9.64 -21.25 2.44
C TYR A 802 8.39 -21.51 3.31
N GLY A 803 8.53 -21.42 4.63
CA GLY A 803 7.73 -22.26 5.52
C GLY A 803 6.39 -21.76 6.05
N ALA A 804 5.90 -20.59 5.68
CA ALA A 804 4.65 -20.08 6.24
C ALA A 804 3.84 -19.31 5.21
N VAL A 805 3.80 -19.79 3.96
CA VAL A 805 3.00 -19.18 2.91
C VAL A 805 1.87 -20.11 2.44
N PHE A 806 1.96 -21.39 2.79
CA PHE A 806 1.03 -22.43 2.34
C PHE A 806 0.44 -23.14 3.55
N SER A 807 -0.73 -22.67 3.96
CA SER A 807 -1.60 -23.32 4.93
C SER A 807 -3.02 -23.19 4.40
N GLY A 808 -3.87 -24.18 4.68
CA GLY A 808 -5.27 -24.06 4.32
C GLY A 808 -6.01 -22.97 5.12
N THR A 809 -7.27 -22.75 4.77
CA THR A 809 -8.15 -21.74 5.40
C THR A 809 -9.18 -22.35 6.35
N GLU A 810 -9.04 -23.63 6.69
CA GLU A 810 -9.97 -24.36 7.55
C GLU A 810 -9.38 -24.68 8.94
N PRO A 811 -10.21 -24.89 9.98
CA PRO A 811 -9.74 -25.10 11.37
C PRO A 811 -8.78 -26.26 11.56
N ASP A 812 -8.93 -27.31 10.75
CA ASP A 812 -8.14 -28.53 10.77
C ASP A 812 -6.95 -28.52 9.78
N SER A 813 -6.77 -27.44 9.02
CA SER A 813 -5.63 -27.31 8.10
C SER A 813 -4.29 -27.31 8.84
N ASP A 814 -3.23 -27.86 8.25
CA ASP A 814 -1.88 -27.76 8.79
C ASP A 814 -1.13 -26.57 8.20
N ILE A 815 -0.06 -26.17 8.89
CA ILE A 815 0.90 -25.18 8.41
C ILE A 815 2.20 -25.90 8.03
N PHE A 816 2.59 -25.80 6.76
CA PHE A 816 3.75 -26.50 6.22
C PHE A 816 5.00 -25.61 6.15
N TYR A 817 5.99 -25.95 6.96
CA TYR A 817 7.29 -25.28 7.03
C TYR A 817 8.37 -26.01 6.27
N ALA A 818 9.04 -25.37 5.30
CA ALA A 818 10.16 -25.98 4.59
C ALA A 818 11.46 -25.17 4.58
N LYS A 819 12.57 -25.91 4.57
CA LYS A 819 13.89 -25.46 4.14
C LYS A 819 14.56 -26.52 3.28
N LEU A 820 15.49 -26.10 2.43
CA LEU A 820 16.32 -27.01 1.65
C LEU A 820 17.52 -27.45 2.48
N LEU A 821 17.81 -28.75 2.46
CA LEU A 821 19.03 -29.33 3.03
C LEU A 821 19.93 -29.90 1.95
N THR A 822 21.23 -29.73 2.11
CA THR A 822 22.23 -30.52 1.39
C THR A 822 22.15 -31.99 1.79
N GLN A 823 22.66 -32.88 0.94
CA GLN A 823 22.67 -34.32 1.25
C GLN A 823 23.41 -34.59 2.58
N THR A 824 24.56 -33.96 2.79
CA THR A 824 25.34 -34.09 4.04
C THR A 824 24.55 -33.65 5.28
N GLN A 825 23.76 -32.58 5.18
CA GLN A 825 22.90 -32.14 6.29
C GLN A 825 21.75 -33.11 6.56
N ALA A 826 21.13 -33.66 5.51
CA ALA A 826 20.10 -34.68 5.63
C ALA A 826 20.65 -35.97 6.28
N ASP A 827 21.80 -36.45 5.82
CA ASP A 827 22.46 -37.65 6.37
C ASP A 827 22.84 -37.46 7.84
N THR A 828 23.30 -36.26 8.21
CA THR A 828 23.62 -35.92 9.62
C THR A 828 22.37 -35.99 10.50
N LEU A 829 21.24 -35.44 10.03
CA LEU A 829 19.97 -35.50 10.77
C LEU A 829 19.49 -36.94 10.96
N LEU A 830 19.59 -37.77 9.92
CA LEU A 830 19.19 -39.18 9.99
C LEU A 830 20.05 -39.97 10.99
N LYS A 831 21.36 -39.67 11.07
CA LYS A 831 22.27 -40.27 12.07
C LYS A 831 21.96 -39.84 13.49
N THR A 832 21.51 -38.60 13.71
CA THR A 832 21.17 -38.10 15.06
C THR A 832 19.82 -38.60 15.58
N GLN A 833 18.90 -38.99 14.70
CA GLN A 833 17.56 -39.49 15.07
C GLN A 833 17.53 -41.00 15.30
N ASN A 834 18.48 -41.72 14.70
CA ASN A 834 18.78 -43.13 14.99
C ASN A 834 20.14 -43.20 15.69
N PRO A 835 20.25 -42.92 17.01
CA PRO A 835 21.44 -43.38 17.72
C PRO A 835 21.49 -44.90 17.51
N LYS A 836 22.62 -45.41 16.99
CA LYS A 836 22.85 -46.86 16.95
C LYS A 836 22.54 -47.43 18.35
N PRO A 837 21.90 -48.60 18.43
CA PRO A 837 21.52 -49.23 19.70
C PRO A 837 22.71 -49.36 20.65
#